data_AF-A0A8E6RSW6-F1
#
_entry.id   AF-A0A8E6RSW6-F1
#
_cell.length_a   1.000
_cell.length_b   1.000
_cell.length_c   1.000
_cell.angle_alpha   90.00
_cell.angle_beta   90.00
_cell.angle_gamma   90.00
#
_symmetry.space_group_name_H-M   'P 1'
#
loop_
_entity.id
_entity.type
_entity.pdbx_description
1 polymer ?
#
loop_
_entity_poly.entity_id
_entity_poly.type
_entity_poly.pdbx_seq_one_letter_code
_entity_poly.pdbx_strand_id
1 'polypeptide(L)'
;MTDVTLKALAAERQVSVDRLVQQFADAGIRKSADDSVSAQEKQTLLAHLNREAVSGPDKLTLQRKTRSTLNIPGTGGKSKSVQIEVRKKRTFVKRDPQEAERLAAEEQAQREAEEQARREAEEQAKREAQQKAEREAAEQAKREAAEKAKREAAEKDKVSNQQTDDMTKTAQAEKARRENEAAELKRKAEEEARRKLEEEARRVAEEARRMAEENKWTATPEPVEDTSDYHVTTSQHARQAEDENDREVEGGRGRGRNAKAARPAKKGKHAESKADREEARAAVRGGKGGKRKGSSLQQGFQKPAQAVNRDVVIGETITVGELANKMAVKGSQVIKAMMKLGAMATINQVIDQETAQLVAEEMGHKVILRRENELEEAVMSDRDTGAAAEPRAPVVTIMGHVDHGKTSLLDYIRSTKVASGEAGGITQHIGAYHVETDNGMITFLDTPGHAAFTSMRARGAQATDIVVLVVAADDGVMPQTIEAIQHAKAAGVPVVVAVNKIDKPEADPDRVKNELSQYGILPEEWGGESQFVHVSAKAGTGIDELLDAILLQAEVLELKAVRKGMASGAVIESFLDKGRGPVATVLVREGTLHKGDIVLCGFEYGRVRAMRNELGQEVLEAGPSIPVEILGLSGVPAAGDEVTVVRDEKKAREVALYRQGKFREVKLARQQKSKLENMFANMTEGEVHEVNIVLKADVQGSVEAISDSLLKLSTDEVKVKIIGSGVGGITETDATLAAASNAILVGFNVRADASARKVIESESLDLRYYSVIYNLIDEVKAAMSGMLSPELKQQIIGLAEVRDVFKSPKFGAIAGCMVTEGTIKRHNPIRVLRDNVVIYEGELESLRRFKDDVNEVRNGMECGIGVKNYNDVRVGDMIEVFEIIEIQRTIA
;
A
#
# COMPACT_ATOMS: atom_id res chain seq x y z
N MET A 1 1.72 -0.38 68.50
CA MET A 1 1.91 1.06 68.24
C MET A 1 3.24 1.44 68.85
N THR A 2 4.05 2.20 68.11
CA THR A 2 5.42 2.59 68.50
C THR A 2 5.66 3.98 67.91
N ASP A 3 5.74 4.99 68.77
CA ASP A 3 5.95 6.36 68.31
C ASP A 3 7.42 6.57 67.91
N VAL A 4 7.64 7.25 66.78
CA VAL A 4 8.97 7.40 66.17
C VAL A 4 9.46 8.83 66.36
N THR A 5 10.71 9.02 66.80
CA THR A 5 11.27 10.35 67.01
C THR A 5 11.50 11.08 65.68
N LEU A 6 11.36 12.41 65.69
CA LEU A 6 11.56 13.23 64.49
C LEU A 6 12.94 13.05 63.85
N LYS A 7 13.99 12.84 64.66
CA LYS A 7 15.35 12.51 64.18
C LYS A 7 15.41 11.17 63.42
N ALA A 8 14.71 10.14 63.90
CA ALA A 8 14.63 8.86 63.19
C ALA A 8 13.81 8.96 61.89
N LEU A 9 12.69 9.71 61.92
CA LEU A 9 11.85 9.94 60.73
C LEU A 9 12.57 10.77 59.65
N ALA A 10 13.37 11.75 60.06
CA ALA A 10 14.22 12.57 59.20
C ALA A 10 15.29 11.71 58.49
N ALA A 11 15.94 10.80 59.23
CA ALA A 11 16.89 9.83 58.68
C ALA A 11 16.23 8.82 57.74
N GLU A 12 15.07 8.26 58.09
CA GLU A 12 14.25 7.37 57.22
C GLU A 12 13.95 8.02 55.86
N ARG A 13 13.82 9.35 55.83
CA ARG A 13 13.38 10.13 54.65
C ARG A 13 14.47 10.94 53.96
N GLN A 14 15.71 10.93 54.47
CA GLN A 14 16.82 11.74 53.96
C GLN A 14 16.51 13.26 53.90
N VAL A 15 15.76 13.78 54.89
CA VAL A 15 15.40 15.20 55.01
C VAL A 15 16.06 15.78 56.27
N SER A 16 16.46 17.04 56.26
CA SER A 16 16.97 17.72 57.48
C SER A 16 15.87 17.88 58.53
N VAL A 17 16.24 17.74 59.81
CA VAL A 17 15.29 17.78 60.93
C VAL A 17 14.53 19.11 60.97
N ASP A 18 15.21 20.23 60.72
CA ASP A 18 14.60 21.57 60.75
C ASP A 18 13.54 21.74 59.65
N ARG A 19 13.79 21.19 58.46
CA ARG A 19 12.83 21.21 57.34
C ARG A 19 11.62 20.31 57.63
N LEU A 20 11.84 19.16 58.29
CA LEU A 20 10.77 18.29 58.74
C LEU A 20 9.90 18.97 59.82
N VAL A 21 10.52 19.69 60.77
CA VAL A 21 9.84 20.49 61.79
C VAL A 21 9.03 21.63 61.17
N GLN A 22 9.56 22.32 60.15
CA GLN A 22 8.79 23.30 59.37
C GLN A 22 7.57 22.66 58.71
N GLN A 23 7.73 21.54 58.01
CA GLN A 23 6.62 20.85 57.33
C GLN A 23 5.52 20.38 58.31
N PHE A 24 5.87 19.95 59.54
CA PHE A 24 4.89 19.69 60.59
C PHE A 24 4.18 20.97 61.05
N ALA A 25 4.90 22.08 61.23
CA ALA A 25 4.33 23.37 61.62
C ALA A 25 3.38 23.94 60.55
N ASP A 26 3.73 23.80 59.27
CA ASP A 26 2.89 24.18 58.12
C ASP A 26 1.62 23.32 58.04
N ALA A 27 1.73 22.02 58.34
CA ALA A 27 0.60 21.12 58.55
C ALA A 27 -0.20 21.38 59.86
N GLY A 28 0.13 22.44 60.61
CA GLY A 28 -0.56 22.91 61.82
C GLY A 28 -0.11 22.26 63.14
N ILE A 29 0.94 21.43 63.12
CA ILE A 29 1.41 20.63 64.26
C ILE A 29 2.77 21.16 64.73
N ARG A 30 2.79 21.89 65.86
CA ARG A 30 4.05 22.37 66.44
C ARG A 30 4.75 21.26 67.23
N LYS A 31 5.97 20.91 66.81
CA LYS A 31 6.89 19.98 67.48
C LYS A 31 8.30 20.57 67.49
N SER A 32 9.14 20.08 68.39
CA SER A 32 10.57 20.36 68.50
C SER A 32 11.40 19.18 67.97
N ALA A 33 12.72 19.38 67.76
CA ALA A 33 13.59 18.38 67.11
C ALA A 33 13.73 17.03 67.85
N ASP A 34 13.32 16.94 69.11
CA ASP A 34 13.42 15.74 69.95
C ASP A 34 12.07 15.06 70.25
N ASP A 35 10.95 15.63 69.78
CA ASP A 35 9.63 15.05 70.01
C ASP A 35 9.37 13.79 69.18
N SER A 36 8.44 12.95 69.67
CA SER A 36 7.92 11.79 68.96
C SER A 36 6.72 12.13 68.07
N VAL A 37 6.57 11.36 66.99
CA VAL A 37 5.48 11.44 66.02
C VAL A 37 4.63 10.18 66.11
N SER A 38 3.34 10.39 66.35
CA SER A 38 2.32 9.33 66.33
C SER A 38 1.90 8.98 64.89
N ALA A 39 1.30 7.81 64.71
CA ALA A 39 0.82 7.36 63.40
C ALA A 39 -0.23 8.30 62.77
N GLN A 40 -1.02 9.01 63.60
CA GLN A 40 -2.03 9.97 63.13
C GLN A 40 -1.38 11.26 62.61
N GLU A 41 -0.35 11.77 63.31
CA GLU A 41 0.42 12.95 62.87
C GLU A 41 1.20 12.67 61.57
N LYS A 42 1.70 11.45 61.38
CA LYS A 42 2.31 11.00 60.11
C LYS A 42 1.28 11.01 58.96
N GLN A 43 0.00 10.70 59.23
CA GLN A 43 -1.06 10.76 58.21
C GLN A 43 -1.51 12.18 57.88
N THR A 44 -1.65 13.09 58.85
CA THR A 44 -2.03 14.48 58.56
C THR A 44 -0.94 15.23 57.80
N LEU A 45 0.35 14.98 58.11
CA LEU A 45 1.45 15.53 57.31
C LEU A 45 1.44 15.02 55.86
N LEU A 46 1.24 13.71 55.65
CA LEU A 46 1.11 13.15 54.29
C LEU A 46 -0.11 13.72 53.53
N ALA A 47 -1.22 13.97 54.22
CA ALA A 47 -2.38 14.63 53.63
C ALA A 47 -2.13 16.11 53.28
N HIS A 48 -1.28 16.83 54.04
CA HIS A 48 -0.87 18.19 53.72
C HIS A 48 0.02 18.23 52.48
N LEU A 49 1.10 17.44 52.46
CA LEU A 49 2.06 17.38 51.35
C LEU A 49 1.38 16.97 50.03
N ASN A 50 0.48 15.99 50.07
CA ASN A 50 -0.31 15.59 48.88
C ASN A 50 -1.30 16.67 48.43
N ARG A 51 -1.71 17.60 49.30
CA ARG A 51 -2.60 18.72 48.96
C ARG A 51 -1.82 19.89 48.35
N GLU A 52 -0.63 20.19 48.86
CA GLU A 52 0.26 21.20 48.28
C GLU A 52 0.74 20.80 46.87
N ALA A 53 1.07 19.52 46.67
CA ALA A 53 1.43 18.96 45.36
C ALA A 53 0.34 19.14 44.28
N VAL A 54 -0.91 19.42 44.67
CA VAL A 54 -2.07 19.61 43.78
C VAL A 54 -2.48 21.11 43.67
N SER A 55 -1.90 22.01 44.49
CA SER A 55 -2.38 23.40 44.66
C SER A 55 -1.34 24.47 44.28
N GLY A 56 -1.02 24.60 42.99
CA GLY A 56 -0.17 25.70 42.50
C GLY A 56 -0.79 27.09 42.65
N PRO A 57 0.02 28.17 42.79
CA PRO A 57 -0.44 29.50 43.21
C PRO A 57 -1.29 30.27 42.18
N ASP A 58 -1.98 31.29 42.68
CA ASP A 58 -3.01 32.08 42.00
C ASP A 58 -2.56 32.81 40.72
N LYS A 59 -3.45 32.86 39.71
CA LYS A 59 -3.13 33.30 38.34
C LYS A 59 -4.04 34.45 37.89
N LEU A 60 -3.52 35.68 37.93
CA LEU A 60 -4.22 36.87 37.44
C LEU A 60 -4.21 36.94 35.90
N THR A 61 -5.34 36.69 35.24
CA THR A 61 -5.43 36.73 33.76
C THR A 61 -5.97 38.05 33.23
N LEU A 62 -5.15 38.80 32.49
CA LEU A 62 -5.60 39.98 31.73
C LEU A 62 -5.94 39.60 30.27
N GLN A 63 -7.08 40.08 29.77
CA GLN A 63 -7.48 39.91 28.37
C GLN A 63 -7.28 41.20 27.58
N ARG A 64 -6.23 41.28 26.76
CA ARG A 64 -6.07 42.34 25.76
C ARG A 64 -6.70 41.90 24.43
N LYS A 65 -7.46 42.79 23.80
CA LYS A 65 -8.00 42.60 22.44
C LYS A 65 -7.14 43.34 21.43
N THR A 66 -6.91 42.71 20.27
CA THR A 66 -6.32 43.34 19.09
C THR A 66 -7.23 43.06 17.90
N ARG A 67 -7.40 44.05 17.00
CA ARG A 67 -8.20 43.94 15.78
C ARG A 67 -7.29 43.91 14.57
N SER A 68 -7.55 42.99 13.65
CA SER A 68 -6.87 42.90 12.35
C SER A 68 -7.91 42.77 11.24
N THR A 69 -7.77 43.61 10.21
CA THR A 69 -8.53 43.53 8.95
C THR A 69 -7.84 42.56 8.00
N LEU A 70 -8.52 41.51 7.58
CA LEU A 70 -8.10 40.66 6.47
C LEU A 70 -8.88 41.04 5.21
N ASN A 71 -8.18 41.31 4.11
CA ASN A 71 -8.82 41.56 2.81
C ASN A 71 -8.80 40.26 2.00
N ILE A 72 -9.98 39.78 1.60
CA ILE A 72 -10.10 38.59 0.77
C ILE A 72 -10.37 39.04 -0.68
N PRO A 73 -9.56 38.62 -1.67
CA PRO A 73 -9.83 38.88 -3.07
C PRO A 73 -10.99 38.00 -3.55
N GLY A 74 -12.10 38.61 -3.95
CA GLY A 74 -13.21 37.93 -4.62
C GLY A 74 -13.10 38.02 -6.14
N THR A 75 -13.56 36.98 -6.84
CA THR A 75 -13.56 36.85 -8.32
C THR A 75 -14.51 37.87 -8.97
N GLY A 76 -14.14 39.15 -8.94
CA GLY A 76 -15.02 40.27 -9.31
C GLY A 76 -14.45 41.67 -9.04
N GLY A 77 -13.12 41.83 -8.98
CA GLY A 77 -12.44 43.14 -9.04
C GLY A 77 -12.60 44.10 -7.84
N LYS A 78 -13.34 43.74 -6.78
CA LYS A 78 -13.43 44.53 -5.53
C LYS A 78 -13.38 43.63 -4.30
N SER A 79 -12.29 43.73 -3.53
CA SER A 79 -12.10 43.00 -2.26
C SER A 79 -13.00 43.54 -1.15
N LYS A 80 -13.66 42.65 -0.38
CA LYS A 80 -14.26 43.01 0.90
C LYS A 80 -13.26 42.77 2.03
N SER A 81 -13.19 43.73 2.96
CA SER A 81 -12.42 43.62 4.20
C SER A 81 -13.27 42.97 5.29
N VAL A 82 -12.71 42.01 6.02
CA VAL A 82 -13.34 41.36 7.17
C VAL A 82 -12.47 41.58 8.41
N GLN A 83 -13.05 42.12 9.48
CA GLN A 83 -12.35 42.28 10.76
C GLN A 83 -12.43 41.00 11.58
N ILE A 84 -11.27 40.51 12.02
CA ILE A 84 -11.14 39.32 12.86
C ILE A 84 -10.57 39.77 14.23
N GLU A 85 -11.32 39.56 15.32
CA GLU A 85 -10.84 39.75 16.70
C GLU A 85 -10.19 38.46 17.22
N VAL A 86 -8.87 38.32 17.08
CA VAL A 86 -8.12 37.19 17.64
C VAL A 86 -7.83 37.43 19.13
N ARG A 87 -8.10 36.42 19.98
CA ARG A 87 -7.79 36.47 21.42
C ARG A 87 -6.66 35.50 21.77
N LYS A 88 -5.43 35.99 21.91
CA LYS A 88 -4.32 35.21 22.48
C LYS A 88 -4.35 35.27 24.01
N LYS A 89 -4.33 34.12 24.67
CA LYS A 89 -3.96 34.02 26.10
C LYS A 89 -2.43 33.97 26.20
N ARG A 90 -1.86 34.67 27.18
CA ARG A 90 -0.51 34.44 27.72
C ARG A 90 -0.58 34.54 29.24
N THR A 91 0.10 33.64 29.93
CA THR A 91 0.24 33.62 31.39
C THR A 91 1.62 34.15 31.77
N PHE A 92 1.67 35.08 32.72
CA PHE A 92 2.90 35.54 33.36
C PHE A 92 2.99 34.95 34.77
N VAL A 93 4.21 34.59 35.17
CA VAL A 93 4.56 34.24 36.55
C VAL A 93 5.55 35.30 37.03
N LYS A 94 5.40 35.79 38.27
CA LYS A 94 6.44 36.61 38.90
C LYS A 94 7.53 35.67 39.42
N ARG A 95 8.78 35.97 39.09
CA ARG A 95 10.00 35.24 39.52
C ARG A 95 11.08 36.26 39.89
N ASP A 96 12.09 35.80 40.61
CA ASP A 96 13.11 36.64 41.22
C ASP A 96 14.04 37.33 40.21
N PRO A 97 14.55 38.53 40.52
CA PRO A 97 15.33 39.34 39.58
C PRO A 97 16.65 38.68 39.14
N GLN A 98 17.21 37.77 39.94
CA GLN A 98 18.46 37.08 39.61
C GLN A 98 18.31 35.98 38.54
N GLU A 99 17.11 35.40 38.35
CA GLU A 99 16.86 34.56 37.17
C GLU A 99 16.72 35.42 35.91
N ALA A 100 16.20 36.65 36.02
CA ALA A 100 15.95 37.52 34.88
C ALA A 100 17.24 38.01 34.20
N GLU A 101 18.29 38.34 34.97
CA GLU A 101 19.60 38.71 34.39
C GLU A 101 20.30 37.52 33.72
N ARG A 102 20.20 36.31 34.28
CA ARG A 102 20.75 35.09 33.67
C ARG A 102 20.05 34.75 32.36
N LEU A 103 18.72 34.75 32.36
CA LEU A 103 17.94 34.51 31.14
C LEU A 103 18.12 35.61 30.08
N ALA A 104 18.37 36.86 30.48
CA ALA A 104 18.72 37.92 29.53
C ALA A 104 20.09 37.68 28.88
N ALA A 105 21.09 37.24 29.66
CA ALA A 105 22.40 36.87 29.12
C ALA A 105 22.33 35.62 28.21
N GLU A 106 21.54 34.61 28.56
CA GLU A 106 21.27 33.45 27.71
C GLU A 106 20.51 33.83 26.43
N GLU A 107 19.50 34.71 26.50
CA GLU A 107 18.77 35.18 25.31
C GLU A 107 19.65 36.04 24.39
N GLN A 108 20.62 36.79 24.93
CA GLN A 108 21.63 37.47 24.12
C GLN A 108 22.59 36.48 23.47
N ALA A 109 23.16 35.55 24.23
CA ALA A 109 24.07 34.52 23.70
C ALA A 109 23.40 33.64 22.63
N GLN A 110 22.13 33.27 22.81
CA GLN A 110 21.36 32.52 21.82
C GLN A 110 21.13 33.31 20.53
N ARG A 111 20.89 34.63 20.61
CA ARG A 111 20.73 35.49 19.41
C ARG A 111 22.05 35.70 18.67
N GLU A 112 23.15 35.85 19.40
CA GLU A 112 24.49 35.95 18.79
C GLU A 112 24.89 34.63 18.12
N ALA A 113 24.58 33.48 18.74
CA ALA A 113 24.76 32.16 18.13
C ALA A 113 23.84 31.92 16.91
N GLU A 114 22.56 32.35 16.97
CA GLU A 114 21.63 32.26 15.84
C GLU A 114 22.07 33.15 14.66
N GLU A 115 22.61 34.34 14.93
CA GLU A 115 23.15 35.21 13.87
C GLU A 115 24.48 34.68 13.31
N GLN A 116 25.35 34.07 14.13
CA GLN A 116 26.56 33.38 13.66
C GLN A 116 26.20 32.18 12.78
N ALA A 117 25.37 31.25 13.26
CA ALA A 117 24.92 30.09 12.50
C ALA A 117 24.24 30.47 11.18
N ARG A 118 23.47 31.57 11.18
CA ARG A 118 22.86 32.10 9.94
C ARG A 118 23.88 32.69 8.96
N ARG A 119 24.93 33.35 9.44
CA ARG A 119 26.04 33.85 8.59
C ARG A 119 26.87 32.70 8.03
N GLU A 120 27.15 31.68 8.84
CA GLU A 120 27.84 30.46 8.42
C GLU A 120 27.03 29.68 7.37
N ALA A 121 25.71 29.54 7.56
CA ALA A 121 24.81 28.94 6.57
C ALA A 121 24.76 29.75 5.26
N GLU A 122 24.78 31.09 5.33
CA GLU A 122 24.83 31.94 4.12
C GLU A 122 26.19 31.85 3.39
N GLU A 123 27.29 31.65 4.12
CA GLU A 123 28.61 31.41 3.52
C GLU A 123 28.75 29.99 2.96
N GLN A 124 28.24 28.98 3.64
CA GLN A 124 28.14 27.61 3.13
C GLN A 124 27.31 27.56 1.84
N ALA A 125 26.12 28.16 1.81
CA ALA A 125 25.28 28.22 0.61
C ALA A 125 25.99 28.92 -0.57
N LYS A 126 26.82 29.94 -0.30
CA LYS A 126 27.66 30.58 -1.33
C LYS A 126 28.81 29.69 -1.79
N ARG A 127 29.47 28.96 -0.88
CA ARG A 127 30.54 28.00 -1.22
C ARG A 127 29.99 26.81 -2.00
N GLU A 128 28.81 26.30 -1.67
CA GLU A 128 28.13 25.23 -2.44
C GLU A 128 27.69 25.72 -3.81
N ALA A 129 27.13 26.93 -3.92
CA ALA A 129 26.79 27.53 -5.21
C ALA A 129 28.04 27.72 -6.10
N GLN A 130 29.16 28.16 -5.52
CA GLN A 130 30.44 28.26 -6.22
C GLN A 130 31.00 26.88 -6.63
N GLN A 131 31.03 25.91 -5.72
CA GLN A 131 31.49 24.55 -6.06
C GLN A 131 30.58 23.86 -7.09
N LYS A 132 29.28 24.13 -7.10
CA LYS A 132 28.37 23.61 -8.13
C LYS A 132 28.64 24.24 -9.49
N ALA A 133 28.81 25.56 -9.56
CA ALA A 133 29.21 26.25 -10.79
C ALA A 133 30.60 25.80 -11.28
N GLU A 134 31.55 25.58 -10.38
CA GLU A 134 32.90 25.09 -10.70
C GLU A 134 32.88 23.63 -11.17
N ARG A 135 32.03 22.77 -10.59
CA ARG A 135 31.80 21.41 -11.07
C ARG A 135 31.13 21.39 -12.45
N GLU A 136 30.11 22.21 -12.68
CA GLU A 136 29.45 22.33 -13.99
C GLU A 136 30.41 22.85 -15.07
N ALA A 137 31.24 23.86 -14.74
CA ALA A 137 32.30 24.35 -15.63
C ALA A 137 33.39 23.30 -15.89
N ALA A 138 33.83 22.57 -14.86
CA ALA A 138 34.81 21.48 -15.01
C ALA A 138 34.24 20.28 -15.79
N GLU A 139 32.94 20.02 -15.71
CA GLU A 139 32.28 18.98 -16.50
C GLU A 139 32.13 19.42 -17.96
N GLN A 140 31.76 20.68 -18.24
CA GLN A 140 31.76 21.24 -19.59
C GLN A 140 33.18 21.18 -20.20
N ALA A 141 34.20 21.62 -19.47
CA ALA A 141 35.60 21.52 -19.91
C ALA A 141 36.04 20.06 -20.15
N LYS A 142 35.61 19.10 -19.34
CA LYS A 142 35.84 17.67 -19.57
C LYS A 142 35.09 17.14 -20.80
N ARG A 143 33.86 17.57 -21.05
CA ARG A 143 33.07 17.21 -22.23
C ARG A 143 33.71 17.76 -23.51
N GLU A 144 34.13 19.02 -23.52
CA GLU A 144 34.88 19.63 -24.63
C GLU A 144 36.24 18.96 -24.86
N ALA A 145 37.00 18.69 -23.79
CA ALA A 145 38.27 17.97 -23.90
C ALA A 145 38.09 16.53 -24.43
N ALA A 146 37.03 15.83 -24.00
CA ALA A 146 36.69 14.49 -24.50
C ALA A 146 36.22 14.52 -25.96
N GLU A 147 35.47 15.54 -26.39
CA GLU A 147 35.10 15.70 -27.79
C GLU A 147 36.31 16.04 -28.66
N LYS A 148 37.20 16.91 -28.18
CA LYS A 148 38.45 17.26 -28.86
C LYS A 148 39.39 16.05 -28.98
N ALA A 149 39.52 15.25 -27.91
CA ALA A 149 40.25 13.99 -27.94
C ALA A 149 39.63 12.97 -28.92
N LYS A 150 38.29 12.89 -29.01
CA LYS A 150 37.62 12.07 -30.04
C LYS A 150 37.87 12.57 -31.46
N ARG A 151 37.91 13.89 -31.68
CA ARG A 151 38.24 14.49 -32.99
C ARG A 151 39.71 14.22 -33.37
N GLU A 152 40.65 14.39 -32.44
CA GLU A 152 42.09 14.09 -32.66
C GLU A 152 42.37 12.59 -32.84
N ALA A 153 41.60 11.70 -32.18
CA ALA A 153 41.65 10.26 -32.43
C ALA A 153 41.14 9.93 -33.85
N ALA A 154 39.98 10.47 -34.23
CA ALA A 154 39.40 10.32 -35.57
C ALA A 154 40.21 10.99 -36.70
N GLU A 155 41.19 11.84 -36.37
CA GLU A 155 42.20 12.34 -37.30
C GLU A 155 43.42 11.42 -37.39
N LYS A 156 43.90 10.86 -36.27
CA LYS A 156 45.01 9.89 -36.25
C LYS A 156 44.64 8.57 -36.96
N ASP A 157 43.42 8.08 -36.77
CA ASP A 157 42.91 6.90 -37.49
C ASP A 157 42.85 7.11 -39.02
N LYS A 158 42.71 8.36 -39.50
CA LYS A 158 42.74 8.68 -40.94
C LYS A 158 44.14 8.71 -41.55
N VAL A 159 45.19 8.79 -40.74
CA VAL A 159 46.59 8.83 -41.21
C VAL A 159 47.24 7.44 -41.14
N SER A 160 46.81 6.58 -40.22
CA SER A 160 47.50 5.30 -39.95
C SER A 160 47.21 4.16 -40.94
N ASN A 161 46.23 4.27 -41.84
CA ASN A 161 45.79 3.12 -42.65
C ASN A 161 45.60 3.40 -44.15
N GLN A 162 46.64 3.94 -44.80
CA GLN A 162 46.77 3.94 -46.27
C GLN A 162 47.58 2.74 -46.77
N GLN A 163 46.96 1.55 -46.83
CA GLN A 163 47.22 0.49 -47.85
C GLN A 163 46.41 -0.79 -47.55
N THR A 164 45.24 -0.94 -48.20
CA THR A 164 44.53 -2.20 -48.63
C THR A 164 43.00 -2.02 -48.64
N ASP A 165 42.45 -1.09 -49.43
CA ASP A 165 40.98 -0.90 -49.42
C ASP A 165 40.33 -0.33 -50.71
N ASP A 166 40.61 -0.96 -51.86
CA ASP A 166 39.97 -0.65 -53.16
C ASP A 166 38.90 -1.67 -53.60
N MET A 167 38.65 -2.73 -52.83
CA MET A 167 37.62 -3.74 -53.14
C MET A 167 36.30 -3.59 -52.37
N THR A 168 36.24 -2.78 -51.32
CA THR A 168 35.06 -2.67 -50.42
C THR A 168 34.08 -1.56 -50.82
N LYS A 169 34.58 -0.47 -51.40
CA LYS A 169 33.80 0.76 -51.67
C LYS A 169 32.71 0.56 -52.73
N THR A 170 32.92 -0.32 -53.71
CA THR A 170 31.95 -0.62 -54.77
C THR A 170 30.72 -1.34 -54.22
N ALA A 171 30.90 -2.35 -53.38
CA ALA A 171 29.81 -3.14 -52.79
C ALA A 171 28.89 -2.30 -51.89
N GLN A 172 29.45 -1.38 -51.10
CA GLN A 172 28.66 -0.52 -50.22
C GLN A 172 27.86 0.54 -51.01
N ALA A 173 28.44 1.11 -52.07
CA ALA A 173 27.75 2.08 -52.92
C ALA A 173 26.57 1.48 -53.70
N GLU A 174 26.66 0.22 -54.14
CA GLU A 174 25.55 -0.44 -54.83
C GLU A 174 24.38 -0.77 -53.88
N LYS A 175 24.69 -1.23 -52.66
CA LYS A 175 23.66 -1.54 -51.65
C LYS A 175 22.85 -0.29 -51.27
N ALA A 176 23.52 0.84 -51.04
CA ALA A 176 22.88 2.11 -50.72
C ALA A 176 21.99 2.66 -51.87
N ARG A 177 22.26 2.30 -53.14
CA ARG A 177 21.35 2.63 -54.24
C ARG A 177 20.08 1.78 -54.21
N ARG A 178 20.22 0.46 -54.07
CA ARG A 178 19.07 -0.48 -54.05
C ARG A 178 18.10 -0.19 -52.89
N GLU A 179 18.62 0.20 -51.73
CA GLU A 179 17.78 0.55 -50.56
C GLU A 179 16.95 1.83 -50.77
N ASN A 180 17.51 2.85 -51.43
CA ASN A 180 16.78 4.07 -51.79
C ASN A 180 15.74 3.81 -52.90
N GLU A 181 16.09 3.03 -53.92
CA GLU A 181 15.20 2.68 -55.04
C GLU A 181 14.00 1.85 -54.57
N ALA A 182 14.21 0.92 -53.63
CA ALA A 182 13.14 0.18 -52.97
C ALA A 182 12.23 1.06 -52.09
N ALA A 183 12.77 2.11 -51.46
CA ALA A 183 11.99 3.07 -50.68
C ALA A 183 11.09 3.96 -51.56
N GLU A 184 11.58 4.39 -52.73
CA GLU A 184 10.78 5.16 -53.69
C GLU A 184 9.68 4.32 -54.32
N LEU A 185 9.96 3.05 -54.67
CA LEU A 185 8.96 2.09 -55.14
C LEU A 185 7.85 1.84 -54.11
N LYS A 186 8.18 1.70 -52.82
CA LYS A 186 7.18 1.57 -51.75
C LYS A 186 6.26 2.78 -51.66
N ARG A 187 6.79 4.01 -51.73
CA ARG A 187 5.98 5.23 -51.72
C ARG A 187 5.00 5.30 -52.90
N LYS A 188 5.45 4.95 -54.10
CA LYS A 188 4.57 4.93 -55.30
C LYS A 188 3.48 3.87 -55.18
N ALA A 189 3.81 2.69 -54.65
CA ALA A 189 2.82 1.64 -54.39
C ALA A 189 1.78 2.04 -53.32
N GLU A 190 2.19 2.75 -52.27
CA GLU A 190 1.30 3.26 -51.22
C GLU A 190 0.36 4.37 -51.75
N GLU A 191 0.86 5.27 -52.59
CA GLU A 191 0.08 6.32 -53.24
C GLU A 191 -0.91 5.75 -54.27
N GLU A 192 -0.50 4.74 -55.06
CA GLU A 192 -1.36 4.05 -56.02
C GLU A 192 -2.44 3.19 -55.31
N ALA A 193 -2.09 2.52 -54.21
CA ALA A 193 -3.05 1.78 -53.38
C ALA A 193 -4.09 2.70 -52.74
N ARG A 194 -3.67 3.86 -52.21
CA ARG A 194 -4.57 4.87 -51.67
C ARG A 194 -5.53 5.42 -52.72
N ARG A 195 -5.05 5.64 -53.95
CA ARG A 195 -5.88 6.07 -55.07
C ARG A 195 -6.88 4.99 -55.50
N LYS A 196 -6.50 3.70 -55.51
CA LYS A 196 -7.42 2.59 -55.80
C LYS A 196 -8.53 2.49 -54.75
N LEU A 197 -8.21 2.66 -53.47
CA LEU A 197 -9.21 2.72 -52.39
C LEU A 197 -10.18 3.90 -52.56
N GLU A 198 -9.72 5.05 -53.06
CA GLU A 198 -10.57 6.21 -53.34
C GLU A 198 -11.48 6.00 -54.58
N GLU A 199 -10.95 5.36 -55.64
CA GLU A 199 -11.71 4.98 -56.83
C GLU A 199 -12.73 3.84 -56.54
N GLU A 200 -12.40 2.89 -55.64
CA GLU A 200 -13.35 1.87 -55.16
C GLU A 200 -14.43 2.45 -54.24
N ALA A 201 -14.07 3.30 -53.28
CA ALA A 201 -15.05 4.00 -52.43
C ALA A 201 -16.03 4.83 -53.27
N ARG A 202 -15.55 5.46 -54.35
CA ARG A 202 -16.38 6.18 -55.31
C ARG A 202 -17.29 5.23 -56.11
N ARG A 203 -16.79 4.08 -56.59
CA ARG A 203 -17.61 3.06 -57.26
C ARG A 203 -18.72 2.53 -56.35
N VAL A 204 -18.41 2.21 -55.08
CA VAL A 204 -19.40 1.73 -54.12
C VAL A 204 -20.48 2.79 -53.85
N ALA A 205 -20.10 4.07 -53.76
CA ALA A 205 -21.06 5.17 -53.65
C ALA A 205 -21.92 5.37 -54.92
N GLU A 206 -21.40 5.03 -56.10
CA GLU A 206 -22.11 5.10 -57.38
C GLU A 206 -23.04 3.90 -57.59
N GLU A 207 -22.65 2.69 -57.21
CA GLU A 207 -23.53 1.50 -57.21
C GLU A 207 -24.63 1.60 -56.13
N ALA A 208 -24.33 2.17 -54.96
CA ALA A 208 -25.35 2.49 -53.96
C ALA A 208 -26.38 3.53 -54.47
N ARG A 209 -25.97 4.47 -55.33
CA ARG A 209 -26.91 5.37 -56.02
C ARG A 209 -27.70 4.67 -57.12
N ARG A 210 -27.06 3.79 -57.91
CA ARG A 210 -27.74 3.05 -58.98
C ARG A 210 -28.82 2.11 -58.41
N MET A 211 -28.52 1.39 -57.33
CA MET A 211 -29.53 0.58 -56.62
C MET A 211 -30.67 1.41 -55.99
N ALA A 212 -30.44 2.70 -55.70
CA ALA A 212 -31.49 3.63 -55.25
C ALA A 212 -32.33 4.21 -56.41
N GLU A 213 -31.87 4.14 -57.66
CA GLU A 213 -32.66 4.45 -58.85
C GLU A 213 -33.36 3.22 -59.44
N GLU A 214 -32.72 2.03 -59.43
CA GLU A 214 -33.33 0.78 -59.91
C GLU A 214 -34.56 0.39 -59.06
N ASN A 215 -34.51 0.60 -57.73
CA ASN A 215 -35.67 0.45 -56.83
C ASN A 215 -36.79 1.50 -57.02
N LYS A 216 -36.66 2.41 -58.00
CA LYS A 216 -37.58 3.54 -58.20
C LYS A 216 -38.49 3.42 -59.44
N TRP A 217 -38.36 2.34 -60.22
CA TRP A 217 -39.08 2.17 -61.49
C TRP A 217 -40.16 1.06 -61.48
N THR A 218 -40.37 0.34 -60.37
CA THR A 218 -41.29 -0.82 -60.32
C THR A 218 -42.25 -0.83 -59.13
N ALA A 219 -43.24 0.07 -59.11
CA ALA A 219 -44.61 -0.17 -58.57
C ALA A 219 -45.55 1.04 -58.71
N THR A 220 -46.79 0.80 -59.14
CA THR A 220 -47.98 1.66 -58.96
C THR A 220 -49.25 0.79 -59.07
N PRO A 221 -50.41 1.16 -58.47
CA PRO A 221 -50.59 1.98 -57.26
C PRO A 221 -51.66 1.45 -56.25
N GLU A 222 -51.67 2.03 -55.04
CA GLU A 222 -52.81 2.12 -54.08
C GLU A 222 -53.38 0.85 -53.38
N PRO A 223 -54.12 0.96 -52.23
CA PRO A 223 -54.53 2.17 -51.48
C PRO A 223 -54.20 2.18 -49.95
N VAL A 224 -54.36 3.36 -49.31
CA VAL A 224 -54.65 3.75 -47.86
C VAL A 224 -54.17 2.87 -46.67
N GLU A 225 -53.80 3.40 -45.48
CA GLU A 225 -54.34 4.53 -44.70
C GLU A 225 -53.30 5.42 -43.98
N ASP A 226 -53.79 6.56 -43.46
CA ASP A 226 -53.07 7.58 -42.68
C ASP A 226 -52.96 7.26 -41.18
N THR A 227 -51.81 7.59 -40.58
CA THR A 227 -51.76 8.10 -39.19
C THR A 227 -50.83 9.32 -39.15
N SER A 228 -51.42 10.51 -39.04
CA SER A 228 -50.69 11.77 -38.92
C SER A 228 -50.17 12.00 -37.50
N ASP A 229 -49.13 12.81 -37.37
CA ASP A 229 -48.96 13.65 -36.18
C ASP A 229 -48.64 15.10 -36.59
N TYR A 230 -48.99 16.04 -35.72
CA TYR A 230 -49.28 17.43 -36.07
C TYR A 230 -48.25 18.42 -35.53
N HIS A 231 -47.85 19.39 -36.36
CA HIS A 231 -47.42 20.70 -35.88
C HIS A 231 -48.49 21.76 -36.21
N VAL A 232 -49.37 22.00 -35.23
CA VAL A 232 -50.36 23.08 -35.30
C VAL A 232 -49.72 24.41 -34.87
N THR A 233 -49.60 25.35 -35.80
CA THR A 233 -50.01 26.76 -35.58
C THR A 233 -49.90 27.57 -36.88
N THR A 234 -50.87 28.46 -37.13
CA THR A 234 -50.99 29.22 -38.37
C THR A 234 -50.58 30.68 -38.19
N SER A 235 -49.28 31.00 -38.29
CA SER A 235 -48.82 32.36 -38.58
C SER A 235 -47.45 32.36 -39.25
N GLN A 236 -47.22 33.24 -40.24
CA GLN A 236 -45.92 33.32 -40.93
C GLN A 236 -44.79 33.87 -40.03
N HIS A 237 -45.12 34.65 -39.00
CA HIS A 237 -44.14 35.22 -38.08
C HIS A 237 -43.57 34.23 -37.06
N ALA A 238 -44.28 33.16 -36.71
CA ALA A 238 -43.74 32.11 -35.85
C ALA A 238 -42.56 31.39 -36.54
N ARG A 239 -42.77 30.97 -37.80
CA ARG A 239 -41.78 30.24 -38.60
C ARG A 239 -40.48 31.03 -38.83
N GLN A 240 -40.61 32.33 -39.09
CA GLN A 240 -39.46 33.22 -39.29
C GLN A 240 -38.59 33.38 -38.02
N ALA A 241 -39.19 33.29 -36.82
CA ALA A 241 -38.46 33.38 -35.56
C ALA A 241 -37.69 32.10 -35.19
N GLU A 242 -38.04 30.96 -35.79
CA GLU A 242 -37.30 29.69 -35.66
C GLU A 242 -36.14 29.66 -36.67
N ASP A 243 -36.39 30.01 -37.95
CA ASP A 243 -35.37 30.11 -39.01
C ASP A 243 -34.23 31.12 -38.70
N GLU A 244 -34.50 32.19 -37.94
CA GLU A 244 -33.46 33.13 -37.48
C GLU A 244 -32.64 32.58 -36.29
N ASN A 245 -33.22 31.75 -35.43
CA ASN A 245 -32.56 31.23 -34.22
C ASN A 245 -31.50 30.18 -34.57
N ASP A 246 -31.83 29.20 -35.43
CA ASP A 246 -30.87 28.19 -35.89
C ASP A 246 -29.69 28.83 -36.65
N ARG A 247 -29.92 29.93 -37.36
CA ARG A 247 -28.87 30.70 -38.04
C ARG A 247 -27.91 31.43 -37.10
N GLU A 248 -28.35 31.87 -35.92
CA GLU A 248 -27.44 32.45 -34.92
C GLU A 248 -26.58 31.38 -34.22
N VAL A 249 -27.08 30.15 -34.10
CA VAL A 249 -26.39 29.06 -33.39
C VAL A 249 -25.26 28.43 -34.23
N GLU A 250 -25.41 28.30 -35.55
CA GLU A 250 -24.44 27.58 -36.39
C GLU A 250 -23.15 28.37 -36.71
N GLY A 251 -23.16 29.70 -36.63
CA GLY A 251 -22.04 30.57 -37.02
C GLY A 251 -20.78 30.54 -36.13
N GLY A 252 -20.68 29.60 -35.18
CA GLY A 252 -19.89 29.73 -33.95
C GLY A 252 -18.46 29.18 -33.91
N ARG A 253 -17.80 28.80 -35.02
CA ARG A 253 -16.47 28.12 -34.98
C ARG A 253 -15.43 28.66 -35.98
N GLY A 254 -14.76 29.78 -35.66
CA GLY A 254 -13.71 30.35 -36.53
C GLY A 254 -12.73 31.39 -35.92
N ARG A 255 -11.68 30.92 -35.24
CA ARG A 255 -10.28 31.47 -35.23
C ARG A 255 -10.07 33.01 -35.27
N GLY A 256 -9.72 33.66 -34.14
CA GLY A 256 -9.12 35.02 -34.18
C GLY A 256 -8.88 35.73 -32.83
N ARG A 257 -7.83 36.58 -32.75
CA ARG A 257 -7.46 37.38 -31.56
C ARG A 257 -8.10 38.79 -31.55
N ASN A 258 -8.24 39.34 -30.34
CA ASN A 258 -8.20 40.76 -29.96
C ASN A 258 -9.42 41.70 -30.12
N ALA A 259 -9.42 42.70 -29.22
CA ALA A 259 -10.02 44.05 -29.30
C ALA A 259 -11.51 44.31 -28.94
N LYS A 260 -11.70 44.84 -27.72
CA LYS A 260 -12.54 46.01 -27.34
C LYS A 260 -13.91 46.26 -28.04
N ALA A 261 -14.98 45.93 -27.30
CA ALA A 261 -16.07 46.82 -26.89
C ALA A 261 -16.96 47.58 -27.90
N ALA A 262 -18.29 47.32 -27.81
CA ALA A 262 -19.36 48.32 -27.93
C ALA A 262 -20.65 47.85 -27.18
N ARG A 263 -21.62 48.75 -26.97
CA ARG A 263 -22.99 48.46 -26.44
C ARG A 263 -24.03 49.11 -27.36
N PRO A 264 -25.20 48.49 -27.55
CA PRO A 264 -26.47 49.06 -27.04
C PRO A 264 -27.39 47.95 -26.44
N ALA A 265 -28.38 48.13 -25.53
CA ALA A 265 -29.35 49.19 -25.21
C ALA A 265 -30.53 49.27 -26.22
N LYS A 266 -31.82 49.07 -25.90
CA LYS A 266 -32.64 48.98 -24.66
C LYS A 266 -33.64 47.79 -24.81
N LYS A 267 -34.58 47.41 -23.93
CA LYS A 267 -35.26 47.95 -22.71
C LYS A 267 -35.33 46.80 -21.65
N GLY A 268 -36.26 46.55 -20.71
CA GLY A 268 -37.49 47.21 -20.20
C GLY A 268 -38.77 46.36 -20.45
N LYS A 269 -39.51 45.82 -19.47
CA LYS A 269 -39.58 46.09 -18.01
C LYS A 269 -39.80 44.80 -17.19
N HIS A 270 -39.19 44.70 -16.01
CA HIS A 270 -39.88 44.74 -14.70
C HIS A 270 -38.80 44.91 -13.63
N ALA A 271 -39.03 45.79 -12.65
CA ALA A 271 -38.01 46.16 -11.66
C ALA A 271 -38.67 46.46 -10.32
N GLU A 272 -38.46 45.56 -9.36
CA GLU A 272 -38.71 45.78 -7.94
C GLU A 272 -37.45 45.41 -7.13
N SER A 273 -37.34 45.97 -5.93
CA SER A 273 -36.05 46.28 -5.31
C SER A 273 -35.36 45.10 -4.62
N LYS A 274 -34.03 45.00 -4.82
CA LYS A 274 -33.13 44.27 -3.92
C LYS A 274 -32.90 45.05 -2.61
N ALA A 275 -33.98 45.32 -1.87
CA ALA A 275 -33.95 45.91 -0.54
C ALA A 275 -34.50 44.90 0.50
N ASP A 276 -35.67 44.34 0.22
CA ASP A 276 -36.50 43.55 1.15
C ASP A 276 -35.98 42.13 1.46
N ARG A 277 -34.77 41.77 1.00
CA ARG A 277 -34.14 40.45 1.27
C ARG A 277 -32.92 40.51 2.19
N GLU A 278 -32.52 41.69 2.65
CA GLU A 278 -31.47 41.85 3.69
C GLU A 278 -32.05 42.22 5.08
N GLU A 279 -33.28 42.73 5.14
CA GLU A 279 -33.94 43.09 6.40
C GLU A 279 -34.45 41.87 7.21
N ALA A 280 -34.69 40.73 6.54
CA ALA A 280 -35.13 39.48 7.18
C ALA A 280 -34.06 38.75 8.03
N ARG A 281 -32.84 39.29 8.18
CA ARG A 281 -31.75 38.71 9.01
C ARG A 281 -31.09 39.67 9.99
N ALA A 282 -31.59 40.91 10.12
CA ALA A 282 -31.02 41.94 11.00
C ALA A 282 -31.64 42.01 12.41
N ALA A 283 -32.70 41.24 12.70
CA ALA A 283 -33.61 41.50 13.82
C ALA A 283 -33.32 40.80 15.17
N VAL A 284 -32.19 40.08 15.34
CA VAL A 284 -31.96 39.22 16.55
C VAL A 284 -30.65 39.52 17.31
N ARG A 285 -29.88 40.56 16.96
CA ARG A 285 -28.68 40.97 17.73
C ARG A 285 -28.43 42.48 17.71
N GLY A 286 -28.58 43.18 18.86
CA GLY A 286 -27.99 44.53 18.98
C GLY A 286 -28.42 45.46 20.13
N GLY A 287 -29.53 45.22 20.84
CA GLY A 287 -30.04 46.16 21.85
C GLY A 287 -29.22 46.24 23.15
N LYS A 288 -28.66 47.42 23.48
CA LYS A 288 -28.04 47.71 24.79
C LYS A 288 -29.09 48.06 25.85
N GLY A 289 -28.80 47.73 27.12
CA GLY A 289 -29.40 48.42 28.27
C GLY A 289 -29.92 47.48 29.36
N GLY A 290 -29.19 47.34 30.47
CA GLY A 290 -29.64 46.54 31.61
C GLY A 290 -30.44 47.36 32.63
N LYS A 291 -31.47 46.75 33.23
CA LYS A 291 -32.05 47.18 34.52
C LYS A 291 -32.19 45.97 35.45
N ARG A 292 -31.86 46.17 36.73
CA ARG A 292 -31.91 45.14 37.78
C ARG A 292 -33.32 44.99 38.35
N LYS A 293 -33.80 43.76 38.51
CA LYS A 293 -34.74 43.20 39.52
C LYS A 293 -35.15 41.80 39.02
N GLY A 294 -35.32 40.78 39.86
CA GLY A 294 -35.05 40.65 41.30
C GLY A 294 -35.06 39.17 41.70
N SER A 295 -34.54 38.83 42.87
CA SER A 295 -34.47 37.45 43.37
C SER A 295 -35.84 36.92 43.81
N SER A 296 -36.34 35.86 43.17
CA SER A 296 -37.34 34.95 43.74
C SER A 296 -37.37 33.62 42.97
N LEU A 297 -37.84 32.55 43.63
CA LEU A 297 -38.00 31.19 43.10
C LEU A 297 -36.75 30.54 42.47
N GLN A 298 -35.77 30.19 43.32
CA GLN A 298 -35.08 28.91 43.12
C GLN A 298 -36.09 27.77 43.39
N GLN A 299 -36.84 27.34 42.38
CA GLN A 299 -37.41 25.99 42.43
C GLN A 299 -36.26 25.00 42.28
N GLY A 300 -35.92 24.32 43.37
CA GLY A 300 -34.97 23.21 43.35
C GLY A 300 -35.60 22.02 42.61
N PHE A 301 -35.46 21.97 41.28
CA PHE A 301 -35.81 20.80 40.49
C PHE A 301 -34.79 19.68 40.74
N GLN A 302 -34.86 19.09 41.93
CA GLN A 302 -34.04 17.99 42.36
C GLN A 302 -34.54 16.71 41.70
N LYS A 303 -34.17 16.55 40.43
CA LYS A 303 -34.56 15.43 39.57
C LYS A 303 -34.27 14.11 40.31
N PRO A 304 -35.28 13.27 40.60
CA PRO A 304 -35.08 12.07 41.42
C PRO A 304 -34.14 11.12 40.69
N ALA A 305 -33.02 10.78 41.34
CA ALA A 305 -31.97 9.94 40.78
C ALA A 305 -32.28 8.44 40.94
N GLN A 306 -33.48 8.02 40.53
CA GLN A 306 -33.72 6.61 40.22
C GLN A 306 -33.10 6.32 38.86
N ALA A 307 -32.32 5.24 38.78
CA ALA A 307 -31.89 4.70 37.50
C ALA A 307 -33.16 4.28 36.73
N VAL A 308 -33.39 4.89 35.58
CA VAL A 308 -34.50 4.49 34.70
C VAL A 308 -33.98 3.35 33.86
N ASN A 309 -34.18 2.12 34.34
CA ASN A 309 -33.86 0.91 33.58
C ASN A 309 -34.51 1.01 32.20
N ARG A 310 -33.68 1.16 31.18
CA ARG A 310 -34.08 1.20 29.78
C ARG A 310 -33.67 -0.10 29.11
N ASP A 311 -34.51 -0.54 28.18
CA ASP A 311 -34.11 -1.51 27.16
C ASP A 311 -33.08 -0.84 26.23
N VAL A 312 -31.85 -1.35 26.23
CA VAL A 312 -30.72 -0.83 25.45
C VAL A 312 -30.52 -1.73 24.23
N VAL A 313 -30.82 -1.21 23.06
CA VAL A 313 -30.64 -1.95 21.79
C VAL A 313 -29.17 -1.87 21.36
N ILE A 314 -28.45 -2.98 21.42
CA ILE A 314 -27.02 -3.08 21.10
C ILE A 314 -26.87 -3.83 19.76
N GLY A 315 -26.20 -3.21 18.79
CA GLY A 315 -25.80 -3.83 17.51
C GLY A 315 -24.51 -4.62 17.67
N GLU A 316 -23.88 -5.04 16.56
CA GLU A 316 -22.61 -5.79 16.64
C GLU A 316 -21.44 -4.96 17.15
N THR A 317 -21.40 -3.68 16.78
CA THR A 317 -20.46 -2.66 17.26
C THR A 317 -21.22 -1.46 17.83
N ILE A 318 -20.62 -0.76 18.79
CA ILE A 318 -21.13 0.50 19.31
C ILE A 318 -20.00 1.34 19.90
N THR A 319 -20.03 2.68 19.78
CA THR A 319 -19.08 3.50 20.55
C THR A 319 -19.48 3.60 22.02
N VAL A 320 -18.50 3.74 22.92
CA VAL A 320 -18.73 3.99 24.35
C VAL A 320 -19.64 5.22 24.58
N GLY A 321 -19.53 6.24 23.74
CA GLY A 321 -20.39 7.42 23.73
C GLY A 321 -21.84 7.12 23.32
N GLU A 322 -22.07 6.29 22.30
CA GLU A 322 -23.41 5.89 21.86
C GLU A 322 -24.07 4.93 22.86
N LEU A 323 -23.31 3.99 23.44
CA LEU A 323 -23.80 3.12 24.51
C LEU A 323 -24.28 3.97 25.70
N ALA A 324 -23.47 4.95 26.13
CA ALA A 324 -23.84 5.91 27.16
C ALA A 324 -25.11 6.70 26.79
N ASN A 325 -25.23 7.16 25.55
CA ASN A 325 -26.42 7.87 25.06
C ASN A 325 -27.68 6.98 25.06
N LYS A 326 -27.59 5.71 24.60
CA LYS A 326 -28.72 4.75 24.63
C LYS A 326 -29.15 4.42 26.06
N MET A 327 -28.20 4.32 26.99
CA MET A 327 -28.45 4.17 28.43
C MET A 327 -28.97 5.46 29.09
N ALA A 328 -28.85 6.62 28.43
CA ALA A 328 -29.04 7.96 29.01
C ALA A 328 -28.11 8.27 30.21
N VAL A 329 -26.93 7.64 30.24
CA VAL A 329 -25.87 7.76 31.25
C VAL A 329 -24.75 8.67 30.71
N LYS A 330 -23.93 9.28 31.58
CA LYS A 330 -22.75 10.03 31.12
C LYS A 330 -21.64 9.07 30.70
N GLY A 331 -20.99 9.29 29.55
CA GLY A 331 -19.90 8.44 29.08
C GLY A 331 -18.74 8.25 30.07
N SER A 332 -18.49 9.24 30.96
CA SER A 332 -17.50 9.12 32.04
C SER A 332 -17.91 8.19 33.20
N GLN A 333 -19.15 7.71 33.25
CA GLN A 333 -19.60 6.64 34.13
C GLN A 333 -19.47 5.28 33.44
N VAL A 334 -19.81 5.20 32.15
CA VAL A 334 -19.63 3.98 31.32
C VAL A 334 -18.15 3.59 31.25
N ILE A 335 -17.24 4.56 31.02
CA ILE A 335 -15.79 4.32 31.08
C ILE A 335 -15.34 3.81 32.46
N LYS A 336 -15.95 4.26 33.56
CA LYS A 336 -15.62 3.76 34.91
C LYS A 336 -16.12 2.34 35.16
N ALA A 337 -17.29 1.98 34.63
CA ALA A 337 -17.78 0.59 34.67
C ALA A 337 -16.86 -0.32 33.84
N MET A 338 -16.47 0.12 32.64
CA MET A 338 -15.55 -0.62 31.77
C MET A 338 -14.15 -0.79 32.41
N MET A 339 -13.61 0.25 33.06
CA MET A 339 -12.38 0.18 33.86
C MET A 339 -12.51 -0.79 35.06
N LYS A 340 -13.67 -0.88 35.72
CA LYS A 340 -13.94 -1.86 36.78
C LYS A 340 -13.92 -3.30 36.25
N LEU A 341 -14.35 -3.50 35.01
CA LEU A 341 -14.27 -4.77 34.26
C LEU A 341 -12.87 -5.02 33.64
N GLY A 342 -11.86 -4.19 33.95
CA GLY A 342 -10.48 -4.34 33.50
C GLY A 342 -10.16 -3.77 32.12
N ALA A 343 -11.16 -3.29 31.36
CA ALA A 343 -10.99 -2.77 30.02
C ALA A 343 -10.87 -1.23 30.03
N MET A 344 -9.74 -0.70 29.57
CA MET A 344 -9.55 0.75 29.43
C MET A 344 -10.05 1.21 28.05
N ALA A 345 -10.99 2.17 28.03
CA ALA A 345 -11.52 2.72 26.78
C ALA A 345 -11.76 4.23 26.82
N THR A 346 -11.77 4.84 25.63
CA THR A 346 -12.10 6.26 25.43
C THR A 346 -13.55 6.44 24.94
N ILE A 347 -14.11 7.66 25.02
CA ILE A 347 -15.52 7.94 24.67
C ILE A 347 -15.83 7.56 23.21
N ASN A 348 -14.88 7.74 22.30
CA ASN A 348 -15.05 7.52 20.87
C ASN A 348 -14.57 6.13 20.42
N GLN A 349 -14.20 5.26 21.37
CA GLN A 349 -13.75 3.91 21.07
C GLN A 349 -14.96 3.04 20.74
N VAL A 350 -14.87 2.32 19.63
CA VAL A 350 -15.81 1.25 19.27
C VAL A 350 -15.52 0.05 20.17
N ILE A 351 -16.58 -0.55 20.71
CA ILE A 351 -16.56 -1.79 21.47
C ILE A 351 -17.50 -2.80 20.83
N ASP A 352 -17.17 -4.08 21.03
CA ASP A 352 -17.91 -5.26 20.62
C ASP A 352 -19.22 -5.44 21.42
N GLN A 353 -20.16 -6.17 20.82
CA GLN A 353 -21.48 -6.44 21.39
C GLN A 353 -21.42 -7.13 22.77
N GLU A 354 -20.46 -8.03 23.00
CA GLU A 354 -20.33 -8.77 24.26
C GLU A 354 -19.86 -7.86 25.40
N THR A 355 -18.79 -7.09 25.19
CA THR A 355 -18.30 -6.08 26.14
C THR A 355 -19.35 -4.98 26.37
N ALA A 356 -20.06 -4.56 25.33
CA ALA A 356 -21.15 -3.59 25.44
C ALA A 356 -22.33 -4.13 26.25
N GLN A 357 -22.67 -5.42 26.11
CA GLN A 357 -23.69 -6.10 26.91
C GLN A 357 -23.27 -6.16 28.38
N LEU A 358 -22.07 -6.64 28.69
CA LEU A 358 -21.55 -6.73 30.06
C LEU A 358 -21.54 -5.37 30.77
N VAL A 359 -21.11 -4.31 30.07
CA VAL A 359 -21.10 -2.93 30.61
C VAL A 359 -22.52 -2.38 30.81
N ALA A 360 -23.51 -2.80 30.01
CA ALA A 360 -24.90 -2.39 30.18
C ALA A 360 -25.60 -3.14 31.33
N GLU A 361 -25.35 -4.44 31.47
CA GLU A 361 -25.94 -5.30 32.51
C GLU A 361 -25.39 -4.97 33.92
N GLU A 362 -24.07 -4.78 34.07
CA GLU A 362 -23.43 -4.29 35.32
C GLU A 362 -23.97 -2.91 35.74
N MET A 363 -24.45 -2.12 34.78
CA MET A 363 -25.09 -0.82 35.01
C MET A 363 -26.62 -0.91 35.23
N GLY A 364 -27.20 -2.11 35.27
CA GLY A 364 -28.62 -2.36 35.55
C GLY A 364 -29.58 -2.14 34.37
N HIS A 365 -29.07 -2.04 33.14
CA HIS A 365 -29.89 -1.93 31.94
C HIS A 365 -30.21 -3.30 31.35
N LYS A 366 -31.41 -3.46 30.81
CA LYS A 366 -31.79 -4.67 30.08
C LYS A 366 -31.31 -4.55 28.64
N VAL A 367 -30.54 -5.51 28.17
CA VAL A 367 -30.00 -5.50 26.81
C VAL A 367 -30.98 -6.18 25.84
N ILE A 368 -31.15 -5.58 24.67
CA ILE A 368 -31.77 -6.22 23.50
C ILE A 368 -30.69 -6.27 22.42
N LEU A 369 -30.17 -7.48 22.18
CA LEU A 369 -29.22 -7.73 21.10
C LEU A 369 -29.98 -7.67 19.78
N ARG A 370 -29.60 -6.75 18.89
CA ARG A 370 -30.13 -6.71 17.53
C ARG A 370 -29.01 -7.11 16.57
N ARG A 371 -29.23 -8.19 15.82
CA ARG A 371 -28.41 -8.50 14.64
C ARG A 371 -28.88 -7.55 13.54
N GLU A 372 -28.00 -6.71 13.03
CA GLU A 372 -28.35 -5.75 11.98
C GLU A 372 -28.42 -6.39 10.58
N ASN A 373 -28.09 -7.68 10.49
CA ASN A 373 -28.24 -8.53 9.31
C ASN A 373 -29.67 -8.64 8.78
N GLU A 374 -30.70 -8.08 9.45
CA GLU A 374 -32.06 -7.94 8.91
C GLU A 374 -32.07 -7.45 7.45
N LEU A 375 -31.13 -6.58 7.06
CA LEU A 375 -31.03 -6.06 5.68
C LEU A 375 -30.39 -7.07 4.70
N GLU A 376 -29.46 -7.90 5.16
CA GLU A 376 -28.82 -8.94 4.33
C GLU A 376 -29.72 -10.18 4.23
N GLU A 377 -30.32 -10.60 5.33
CA GLU A 377 -31.32 -11.65 5.39
C GLU A 377 -32.55 -11.31 4.51
N ALA A 378 -32.99 -10.05 4.47
CA ALA A 378 -34.07 -9.60 3.57
C ALA A 378 -33.68 -9.60 2.08
N VAL A 379 -32.39 -9.58 1.73
CA VAL A 379 -31.90 -9.72 0.35
C VAL A 379 -31.67 -11.18 -0.02
N MET A 380 -31.19 -12.01 0.92
CA MET A 380 -30.98 -13.44 0.71
C MET A 380 -32.27 -14.27 0.75
N SER A 381 -33.29 -13.84 1.50
CA SER A 381 -34.61 -14.51 1.55
C SER A 381 -35.50 -14.25 0.32
N ASP A 382 -35.13 -13.30 -0.55
CA ASP A 382 -35.82 -13.04 -1.82
C ASP A 382 -35.35 -13.98 -2.96
N ARG A 383 -34.48 -14.96 -2.66
CA ARG A 383 -33.98 -15.99 -3.59
C ARG A 383 -35.05 -17.05 -3.88
N ASP A 384 -35.15 -17.44 -5.15
CA ASP A 384 -36.11 -18.42 -5.65
C ASP A 384 -35.76 -19.87 -5.27
N THR A 385 -36.08 -20.27 -4.04
CA THR A 385 -35.73 -21.58 -3.43
C THR A 385 -36.56 -22.79 -3.90
N GLY A 386 -37.26 -22.68 -5.04
CA GLY A 386 -38.25 -23.67 -5.51
C GLY A 386 -37.93 -24.36 -6.84
N ALA A 387 -36.76 -24.14 -7.42
CA ALA A 387 -36.42 -24.68 -8.74
C ALA A 387 -35.73 -26.06 -8.67
N ALA A 388 -35.88 -26.85 -9.75
CA ALA A 388 -35.31 -28.19 -9.83
C ALA A 388 -33.77 -28.15 -9.93
N ALA A 389 -33.12 -29.08 -9.25
CA ALA A 389 -31.69 -29.32 -9.36
C ALA A 389 -31.41 -30.25 -10.54
N GLU A 390 -30.63 -29.77 -11.51
CA GLU A 390 -30.23 -30.50 -12.72
C GLU A 390 -28.73 -30.87 -12.63
N PRO A 391 -28.26 -31.91 -13.34
CA PRO A 391 -26.83 -32.20 -13.43
C PRO A 391 -26.02 -31.02 -13.99
N ARG A 392 -24.81 -30.81 -13.46
CA ARG A 392 -23.90 -29.72 -13.89
C ARG A 392 -22.53 -30.25 -14.30
N ALA A 393 -21.83 -29.46 -15.11
CA ALA A 393 -20.41 -29.69 -15.41
C ALA A 393 -19.55 -29.58 -14.14
N PRO A 394 -18.58 -30.48 -13.90
CA PRO A 394 -17.62 -30.32 -12.81
C PRO A 394 -16.75 -29.08 -13.03
N VAL A 395 -16.44 -28.37 -11.95
CA VAL A 395 -15.37 -27.35 -11.95
C VAL A 395 -14.11 -27.96 -11.31
N VAL A 396 -12.99 -27.85 -11.99
CA VAL A 396 -11.76 -28.64 -11.73
C VAL A 396 -10.56 -27.71 -11.58
N THR A 397 -9.89 -27.71 -10.42
CA THR A 397 -8.63 -26.96 -10.25
C THR A 397 -7.43 -27.81 -10.60
N ILE A 398 -6.51 -27.29 -11.41
CA ILE A 398 -5.22 -27.94 -11.66
C ILE A 398 -4.16 -27.40 -10.69
N MET A 399 -3.57 -28.29 -9.89
CA MET A 399 -2.53 -27.98 -8.90
C MET A 399 -1.26 -28.81 -9.13
N GLY A 400 -0.19 -28.45 -8.40
CA GLY A 400 1.14 -29.05 -8.52
C GLY A 400 2.24 -27.99 -8.58
N HIS A 401 3.49 -28.47 -8.54
CA HIS A 401 4.72 -27.66 -8.55
C HIS A 401 4.90 -26.83 -9.84
N VAL A 402 5.89 -25.95 -9.83
CA VAL A 402 6.47 -25.33 -11.04
C VAL A 402 7.10 -26.44 -11.91
N ASP A 403 7.16 -26.22 -13.23
CA ASP A 403 7.73 -27.12 -14.26
C ASP A 403 7.19 -28.56 -14.35
N HIS A 404 6.21 -28.94 -13.53
CA HIS A 404 5.40 -30.16 -13.68
C HIS A 404 4.47 -30.15 -14.91
N GLY A 405 4.51 -29.08 -15.73
CA GLY A 405 3.81 -29.03 -17.02
C GLY A 405 2.30 -28.76 -16.96
N LYS A 406 1.80 -28.13 -15.88
CA LYS A 406 0.37 -27.79 -15.69
C LYS A 406 -0.20 -26.98 -16.85
N THR A 407 0.36 -25.80 -17.12
CA THR A 407 -0.03 -24.93 -18.23
C THR A 407 0.12 -25.63 -19.58
N SER A 408 1.10 -26.54 -19.74
CA SER A 408 1.29 -27.33 -20.96
C SER A 408 0.19 -28.36 -21.19
N LEU A 409 -0.29 -29.01 -20.12
CA LEU A 409 -1.41 -29.96 -20.15
C LEU A 409 -2.70 -29.22 -20.56
N LEU A 410 -2.89 -28.02 -20.02
CA LEU A 410 -4.04 -27.18 -20.31
C LEU A 410 -3.99 -26.53 -21.70
N ASP A 411 -2.80 -26.10 -22.17
CA ASP A 411 -2.56 -25.68 -23.55
C ASP A 411 -2.95 -26.79 -24.55
N TYR A 412 -2.56 -28.04 -24.26
CA TYR A 412 -2.94 -29.20 -25.09
C TYR A 412 -4.46 -29.38 -25.13
N ILE A 413 -5.13 -29.48 -23.97
CA ILE A 413 -6.60 -29.63 -23.88
C ILE A 413 -7.31 -28.50 -24.64
N ARG A 414 -6.84 -27.25 -24.52
CA ARG A 414 -7.42 -26.07 -25.18
C ARG A 414 -7.01 -25.92 -26.65
N SER A 415 -6.19 -26.82 -27.20
CA SER A 415 -5.60 -26.69 -28.54
C SER A 415 -4.93 -25.33 -28.83
N THR A 416 -4.42 -24.65 -27.79
CA THR A 416 -3.84 -23.30 -27.86
C THR A 416 -2.52 -23.25 -27.10
N LYS A 417 -1.68 -22.22 -27.32
CA LYS A 417 -0.32 -22.15 -26.75
C LYS A 417 -0.10 -20.88 -25.92
N VAL A 418 -0.77 -20.80 -24.78
CA VAL A 418 -0.68 -19.68 -23.85
C VAL A 418 0.66 -19.69 -23.11
N ALA A 419 1.21 -20.85 -22.73
CA ALA A 419 2.49 -20.93 -22.02
C ALA A 419 3.67 -20.29 -22.80
N SER A 420 3.60 -20.26 -24.13
CA SER A 420 4.60 -19.57 -24.98
C SER A 420 4.39 -18.06 -25.15
N GLY A 421 3.24 -17.52 -24.70
CA GLY A 421 2.91 -16.10 -24.71
C GLY A 421 3.00 -15.41 -23.34
N GLU A 422 2.95 -16.17 -22.25
CA GLU A 422 3.06 -15.63 -20.89
C GLU A 422 4.47 -15.10 -20.58
N ALA A 423 4.54 -13.97 -19.88
CA ALA A 423 5.81 -13.35 -19.52
C ALA A 423 6.58 -14.22 -18.51
N GLY A 424 7.77 -14.68 -18.92
CA GLY A 424 8.57 -15.64 -18.15
C GLY A 424 8.19 -17.11 -18.35
N GLY A 425 7.24 -17.43 -19.23
CA GLY A 425 6.80 -18.81 -19.49
C GLY A 425 6.05 -19.46 -18.34
N ILE A 426 5.54 -18.67 -17.39
CA ILE A 426 4.83 -19.12 -16.21
C ILE A 426 3.47 -18.43 -16.06
N THR A 427 2.47 -19.21 -15.69
CA THR A 427 1.15 -18.71 -15.30
C THR A 427 1.24 -18.02 -13.95
N GLN A 428 0.71 -16.79 -13.88
CA GLN A 428 0.80 -15.90 -12.70
C GLN A 428 -0.59 -15.33 -12.27
N HIS A 429 -1.65 -15.72 -12.97
CA HIS A 429 -3.04 -15.29 -12.77
C HIS A 429 -3.94 -16.53 -12.69
N ILE A 430 -5.19 -16.40 -12.19
CA ILE A 430 -6.12 -17.53 -12.15
C ILE A 430 -6.99 -17.52 -13.42
N GLY A 431 -6.60 -18.33 -14.41
CA GLY A 431 -7.40 -18.55 -15.61
C GLY A 431 -8.60 -19.47 -15.34
N ALA A 432 -9.76 -19.15 -15.90
CA ALA A 432 -10.95 -19.99 -15.87
C ALA A 432 -11.49 -20.17 -17.30
N TYR A 433 -11.77 -21.40 -17.70
CA TYR A 433 -12.35 -21.71 -19.02
C TYR A 433 -13.07 -23.07 -19.03
N HIS A 434 -13.98 -23.26 -19.98
CA HIS A 434 -14.70 -24.51 -20.22
C HIS A 434 -14.19 -25.24 -21.47
N VAL A 435 -14.40 -26.56 -21.48
CA VAL A 435 -14.05 -27.49 -22.56
C VAL A 435 -15.25 -28.40 -22.79
N GLU A 436 -15.67 -28.54 -24.04
CA GLU A 436 -16.68 -29.50 -24.45
C GLU A 436 -15.99 -30.80 -24.91
N THR A 437 -16.48 -31.93 -24.41
CA THR A 437 -16.05 -33.29 -24.77
C THR A 437 -17.28 -34.11 -25.16
N ASP A 438 -17.09 -35.22 -25.87
CA ASP A 438 -18.20 -36.09 -26.32
C ASP A 438 -19.06 -36.61 -25.15
N ASN A 439 -18.45 -36.76 -23.96
CA ASN A 439 -19.10 -37.26 -22.74
C ASN A 439 -19.64 -36.15 -21.82
N GLY A 440 -19.30 -34.87 -22.04
CA GLY A 440 -19.77 -33.76 -21.21
C GLY A 440 -18.92 -32.48 -21.30
N MET A 441 -19.33 -31.45 -20.56
CA MET A 441 -18.55 -30.21 -20.41
C MET A 441 -17.77 -30.24 -19.09
N ILE A 442 -16.53 -29.74 -19.10
CA ILE A 442 -15.66 -29.60 -17.92
C ILE A 442 -15.18 -28.15 -17.85
N THR A 443 -15.22 -27.53 -16.67
CA THR A 443 -14.64 -26.19 -16.44
C THR A 443 -13.35 -26.31 -15.66
N PHE A 444 -12.24 -25.80 -16.21
CA PHE A 444 -10.93 -25.82 -15.58
C PHE A 444 -10.58 -24.46 -14.96
N LEU A 445 -10.00 -24.49 -13.77
CA LEU A 445 -9.26 -23.37 -13.17
C LEU A 445 -7.76 -23.69 -13.19
N ASP A 446 -6.97 -22.87 -13.88
CA ASP A 446 -5.50 -22.93 -13.82
C ASP A 446 -5.01 -22.14 -12.60
N THR A 447 -4.13 -22.72 -11.80
CA THR A 447 -3.57 -22.06 -10.62
C THR A 447 -2.03 -22.02 -10.63
N PRO A 448 -1.41 -20.86 -10.37
CA PRO A 448 0.05 -20.73 -10.39
C PRO A 448 0.74 -21.64 -9.36
N GLY A 449 1.82 -22.30 -9.78
CA GLY A 449 2.56 -23.27 -8.96
C GLY A 449 3.42 -22.64 -7.86
N HIS A 450 3.99 -21.45 -8.10
CA HIS A 450 4.97 -20.83 -7.22
C HIS A 450 4.40 -20.53 -5.81
N ALA A 451 5.22 -20.81 -4.79
CA ALA A 451 4.94 -20.58 -3.36
C ALA A 451 4.28 -19.23 -3.02
N ALA A 452 4.63 -18.13 -3.70
CA ALA A 452 4.02 -16.80 -3.50
C ALA A 452 2.48 -16.78 -3.63
N PHE A 453 1.91 -17.70 -4.41
CA PHE A 453 0.48 -17.73 -4.74
C PHE A 453 -0.35 -18.71 -3.88
N THR A 454 0.04 -18.91 -2.62
CA THR A 454 -0.67 -19.79 -1.66
C THR A 454 -2.16 -19.43 -1.54
N SER A 455 -2.50 -18.14 -1.49
CA SER A 455 -3.90 -17.66 -1.42
C SER A 455 -4.70 -17.98 -2.69
N MET A 456 -4.08 -17.93 -3.87
CA MET A 456 -4.71 -18.33 -5.13
C MET A 456 -5.02 -19.83 -5.17
N ARG A 457 -4.10 -20.68 -4.69
CA ARG A 457 -4.35 -22.13 -4.59
C ARG A 457 -5.49 -22.45 -3.61
N ALA A 458 -5.50 -21.82 -2.43
CA ALA A 458 -6.59 -21.98 -1.47
C ALA A 458 -7.95 -21.55 -2.05
N ARG A 459 -8.00 -20.42 -2.78
CA ARG A 459 -9.19 -19.94 -3.51
C ARG A 459 -9.63 -20.94 -4.59
N GLY A 460 -8.70 -21.49 -5.36
CA GLY A 460 -8.99 -22.51 -6.38
C GLY A 460 -9.64 -23.76 -5.80
N ALA A 461 -9.04 -24.35 -4.75
CA ALA A 461 -9.62 -25.51 -4.06
C ALA A 461 -11.04 -25.21 -3.54
N GLN A 462 -11.26 -24.06 -2.90
CA GLN A 462 -12.60 -23.66 -2.41
C GLN A 462 -13.60 -23.33 -3.53
N ALA A 463 -13.16 -23.14 -4.76
CA ALA A 463 -14.00 -22.84 -5.92
C ALA A 463 -14.43 -24.08 -6.71
N THR A 464 -13.88 -25.26 -6.42
CA THR A 464 -13.95 -26.43 -7.32
C THR A 464 -14.46 -27.72 -6.67
N ASP A 465 -15.01 -28.59 -7.51
CA ASP A 465 -15.61 -29.88 -7.16
C ASP A 465 -14.60 -31.03 -7.17
N ILE A 466 -13.51 -30.88 -7.94
CA ILE A 466 -12.42 -31.85 -8.10
C ILE A 466 -11.08 -31.09 -8.19
N VAL A 467 -10.00 -31.63 -7.62
CA VAL A 467 -8.63 -31.16 -7.85
C VAL A 467 -7.84 -32.18 -8.67
N VAL A 468 -7.21 -31.72 -9.75
CA VAL A 468 -6.22 -32.50 -10.51
C VAL A 468 -4.82 -32.14 -10.01
N LEU A 469 -4.14 -33.10 -9.39
CA LEU A 469 -2.78 -32.95 -8.89
C LEU A 469 -1.77 -33.43 -9.94
N VAL A 470 -1.07 -32.50 -10.59
CA VAL A 470 -0.07 -32.81 -11.61
C VAL A 470 1.30 -33.05 -10.96
N VAL A 471 1.81 -34.26 -11.07
CA VAL A 471 3.10 -34.69 -10.53
C VAL A 471 3.96 -35.22 -11.67
N ALA A 472 5.17 -34.72 -11.84
CA ALA A 472 6.04 -35.18 -12.92
C ALA A 472 6.79 -36.46 -12.53
N ALA A 473 6.86 -37.41 -13.45
CA ALA A 473 7.42 -38.75 -13.23
C ALA A 473 8.95 -38.78 -13.09
N ASP A 474 9.64 -37.70 -13.45
CA ASP A 474 11.08 -37.48 -13.24
C ASP A 474 11.36 -36.84 -11.86
N ASP A 475 10.63 -35.77 -11.53
CA ASP A 475 10.85 -34.96 -10.32
C ASP A 475 10.32 -35.66 -9.05
N GLY A 476 9.07 -36.14 -9.08
CA GLY A 476 8.36 -36.69 -7.92
C GLY A 476 7.64 -35.64 -7.06
N VAL A 477 7.44 -35.94 -5.77
CA VAL A 477 6.64 -35.12 -4.85
C VAL A 477 7.47 -33.97 -4.24
N MET A 478 7.34 -32.80 -4.84
CA MET A 478 7.99 -31.55 -4.41
C MET A 478 7.17 -30.78 -3.34
N PRO A 479 7.77 -29.84 -2.58
CA PRO A 479 7.09 -29.13 -1.49
C PRO A 479 5.79 -28.40 -1.86
N GLN A 480 5.70 -27.85 -3.08
CA GLN A 480 4.47 -27.21 -3.58
C GLN A 480 3.38 -28.24 -3.94
N THR A 481 3.75 -29.47 -4.26
CA THR A 481 2.82 -30.60 -4.38
C THR A 481 2.24 -30.96 -3.02
N ILE A 482 3.06 -30.99 -1.96
CA ILE A 482 2.60 -31.23 -0.58
C ILE A 482 1.63 -30.11 -0.13
N GLU A 483 1.95 -28.85 -0.44
CA GLU A 483 1.08 -27.70 -0.17
C GLU A 483 -0.28 -27.83 -0.90
N ALA A 484 -0.27 -28.23 -2.18
CA ALA A 484 -1.49 -28.48 -2.95
C ALA A 484 -2.36 -29.60 -2.35
N ILE A 485 -1.74 -30.71 -1.91
CA ILE A 485 -2.43 -31.80 -1.19
C ILE A 485 -3.08 -31.27 0.09
N GLN A 486 -2.40 -30.39 0.83
CA GLN A 486 -2.93 -29.79 2.04
C GLN A 486 -4.13 -28.86 1.76
N HIS A 487 -4.09 -28.05 0.69
CA HIS A 487 -5.23 -27.22 0.28
C HIS A 487 -6.45 -28.04 -0.14
N ALA A 488 -6.26 -29.09 -0.95
CA ALA A 488 -7.35 -29.97 -1.37
C ALA A 488 -8.00 -30.69 -0.17
N LYS A 489 -7.18 -31.23 0.75
CA LYS A 489 -7.65 -31.88 1.98
C LYS A 489 -8.32 -30.89 2.95
N ALA A 490 -7.87 -29.64 3.02
CA ALA A 490 -8.50 -28.59 3.83
C ALA A 490 -9.83 -28.10 3.25
N ALA A 491 -10.01 -28.15 1.92
CA ALA A 491 -11.26 -27.86 1.25
C ALA A 491 -12.25 -29.05 1.24
N GLY A 492 -11.76 -30.27 1.52
CA GLY A 492 -12.58 -31.50 1.46
C GLY A 492 -12.86 -32.00 0.04
N VAL A 493 -12.02 -31.61 -0.93
CA VAL A 493 -12.23 -31.85 -2.36
C VAL A 493 -11.46 -33.10 -2.81
N PRO A 494 -12.08 -34.04 -3.56
CA PRO A 494 -11.40 -35.25 -4.05
C PRO A 494 -10.27 -34.92 -5.03
N VAL A 495 -9.23 -35.76 -5.03
CA VAL A 495 -8.01 -35.57 -5.81
C VAL A 495 -7.82 -36.68 -6.83
N VAL A 496 -7.78 -36.29 -8.10
CA VAL A 496 -7.31 -37.11 -9.24
C VAL A 496 -5.83 -36.78 -9.48
N VAL A 497 -4.98 -37.77 -9.68
CA VAL A 497 -3.54 -37.59 -9.88
C VAL A 497 -3.20 -37.76 -11.37
N ALA A 498 -2.57 -36.74 -11.95
CA ALA A 498 -2.04 -36.78 -13.31
C ALA A 498 -0.51 -36.92 -13.26
N VAL A 499 -0.01 -38.11 -13.55
CA VAL A 499 1.44 -38.42 -13.58
C VAL A 499 1.99 -38.00 -14.94
N ASN A 500 2.63 -36.83 -15.01
CA ASN A 500 3.03 -36.16 -16.25
C ASN A 500 4.48 -36.47 -16.67
N LYS A 501 4.83 -36.12 -17.91
CA LYS A 501 6.13 -36.30 -18.57
C LYS A 501 6.52 -37.76 -18.84
N ILE A 502 5.56 -38.67 -19.05
CA ILE A 502 5.85 -40.09 -19.37
C ILE A 502 6.57 -40.30 -20.72
N ASP A 503 6.76 -39.25 -21.53
CA ASP A 503 7.59 -39.26 -22.74
C ASP A 503 9.11 -39.23 -22.46
N LYS A 504 9.51 -39.09 -21.19
CA LYS A 504 10.92 -39.11 -20.75
C LYS A 504 11.42 -40.54 -20.47
N PRO A 505 12.65 -40.91 -20.88
CA PRO A 505 13.25 -42.19 -20.52
C PRO A 505 13.60 -42.30 -19.02
N GLU A 506 13.69 -41.19 -18.29
CA GLU A 506 13.89 -41.14 -16.85
C GLU A 506 12.59 -41.12 -16.01
N ALA A 507 11.42 -41.32 -16.63
CA ALA A 507 10.13 -41.31 -15.93
C ALA A 507 9.88 -42.58 -15.10
N ASP A 508 9.55 -42.42 -13.81
CA ASP A 508 9.19 -43.49 -12.88
C ASP A 508 7.83 -43.21 -12.19
N PRO A 509 6.71 -43.69 -12.76
CA PRO A 509 5.38 -43.54 -12.16
C PRO A 509 5.20 -44.30 -10.84
N ASP A 510 5.89 -45.43 -10.65
CA ASP A 510 5.73 -46.24 -9.44
C ASP A 510 6.42 -45.57 -8.23
N ARG A 511 7.53 -44.85 -8.45
CA ARG A 511 8.10 -43.92 -7.47
C ARG A 511 7.07 -42.85 -7.06
N VAL A 512 6.36 -42.23 -8.02
CA VAL A 512 5.33 -41.22 -7.73
C VAL A 512 4.18 -41.79 -6.89
N LYS A 513 3.68 -43.00 -7.22
CA LYS A 513 2.68 -43.72 -6.39
C LYS A 513 3.16 -43.93 -4.96
N ASN A 514 4.40 -44.41 -4.78
CA ASN A 514 5.00 -44.65 -3.47
C ASN A 514 5.19 -43.36 -2.65
N GLU A 515 5.63 -42.27 -3.27
CA GLU A 515 5.80 -40.97 -2.59
C GLU A 515 4.46 -40.36 -2.18
N LEU A 516 3.45 -40.34 -3.07
CA LEU A 516 2.11 -39.80 -2.76
C LEU A 516 1.37 -40.62 -1.68
N SER A 517 1.58 -41.93 -1.63
CA SER A 517 1.00 -42.78 -0.57
C SER A 517 1.46 -42.39 0.83
N GLN A 518 2.66 -41.81 1.00
CA GLN A 518 3.15 -41.33 2.30
C GLN A 518 2.38 -40.08 2.79
N TYR A 519 1.88 -39.26 1.86
CA TYR A 519 1.02 -38.10 2.15
C TYR A 519 -0.47 -38.47 2.22
N GLY A 520 -0.79 -39.77 2.19
CA GLY A 520 -2.15 -40.29 2.27
C GLY A 520 -2.97 -39.97 1.02
N ILE A 521 -2.38 -40.09 -0.16
CA ILE A 521 -3.09 -40.21 -1.44
C ILE A 521 -2.77 -41.61 -1.96
N LEU A 522 -3.74 -42.53 -1.89
CA LEU A 522 -3.56 -43.93 -2.26
C LEU A 522 -4.22 -44.20 -3.62
N PRO A 523 -3.56 -44.94 -4.53
CA PRO A 523 -4.14 -45.30 -5.82
C PRO A 523 -5.25 -46.34 -5.68
N GLU A 524 -6.26 -46.29 -6.55
CA GLU A 524 -7.31 -47.32 -6.67
C GLU A 524 -6.73 -48.75 -6.80
N GLU A 525 -5.60 -48.91 -7.51
CA GLU A 525 -4.86 -50.18 -7.65
C GLU A 525 -4.53 -50.85 -6.30
N TRP A 526 -4.37 -50.06 -5.24
CA TRP A 526 -4.04 -50.54 -3.88
C TRP A 526 -5.24 -50.44 -2.92
N GLY A 527 -6.45 -50.21 -3.45
CA GLY A 527 -7.68 -50.02 -2.68
C GLY A 527 -7.85 -48.60 -2.10
N GLY A 528 -7.18 -47.60 -2.69
CA GLY A 528 -7.38 -46.19 -2.36
C GLY A 528 -8.55 -45.54 -3.11
N GLU A 529 -8.78 -44.26 -2.80
CA GLU A 529 -9.87 -43.44 -3.37
C GLU A 529 -9.42 -42.51 -4.51
N SER A 530 -8.11 -42.42 -4.80
CA SER A 530 -7.57 -41.52 -5.82
C SER A 530 -7.23 -42.27 -7.10
N GLN A 531 -7.72 -41.75 -8.22
CA GLN A 531 -7.35 -42.21 -9.57
C GLN A 531 -5.98 -41.65 -9.97
N PHE A 532 -5.18 -42.48 -10.64
CA PHE A 532 -3.84 -42.15 -11.12
C PHE A 532 -3.79 -42.36 -12.64
N VAL A 533 -3.75 -41.27 -13.41
CA VAL A 533 -3.70 -41.31 -14.88
C VAL A 533 -2.30 -40.93 -15.36
N HIS A 534 -1.77 -41.69 -16.31
CA HIS A 534 -0.42 -41.52 -16.84
C HIS A 534 -0.47 -40.66 -18.11
N VAL A 535 0.10 -39.46 -18.08
CA VAL A 535 -0.06 -38.45 -19.15
C VAL A 535 1.26 -37.93 -19.69
N SER A 536 1.25 -37.51 -20.96
CA SER A 536 2.26 -36.58 -21.48
C SER A 536 1.57 -35.38 -22.10
N ALA A 537 1.66 -34.24 -21.42
CA ALA A 537 1.24 -32.93 -21.91
C ALA A 537 1.91 -32.51 -23.25
N LYS A 538 2.98 -33.20 -23.66
CA LYS A 538 3.76 -32.92 -24.87
C LYS A 538 3.46 -33.87 -26.02
N ALA A 539 3.18 -35.14 -25.73
CA ALA A 539 2.84 -36.15 -26.75
C ALA A 539 1.31 -36.32 -26.94
N GLY A 540 0.49 -35.84 -26.01
CA GLY A 540 -0.96 -35.98 -26.02
C GLY A 540 -1.49 -37.27 -25.37
N THR A 541 -0.61 -38.22 -25.05
CA THR A 541 -0.97 -39.53 -24.52
C THR A 541 -1.62 -39.44 -23.13
N GLY A 542 -2.71 -40.18 -22.92
CA GLY A 542 -3.42 -40.28 -21.64
C GLY A 542 -4.31 -39.08 -21.27
N ILE A 543 -4.39 -38.05 -22.11
CA ILE A 543 -5.20 -36.86 -21.80
C ILE A 543 -6.70 -37.16 -21.89
N ASP A 544 -7.13 -37.94 -22.88
CA ASP A 544 -8.54 -38.36 -23.01
C ASP A 544 -8.96 -39.25 -21.80
N GLU A 545 -8.08 -40.16 -21.38
CA GLU A 545 -8.25 -40.97 -20.16
C GLU A 545 -8.38 -40.11 -18.89
N LEU A 546 -7.68 -38.97 -18.82
CA LEU A 546 -7.77 -38.01 -17.71
C LEU A 546 -9.11 -37.24 -17.73
N LEU A 547 -9.63 -36.90 -18.92
CA LEU A 547 -10.93 -36.25 -19.07
C LEU A 547 -12.07 -37.20 -18.68
N ASP A 548 -12.02 -38.46 -19.12
CA ASP A 548 -13.00 -39.48 -18.73
C ASP A 548 -12.94 -39.81 -17.22
N ALA A 549 -11.74 -39.88 -16.62
CA ALA A 549 -11.59 -40.04 -15.17
C ALA A 549 -12.22 -38.88 -14.37
N ILE A 550 -12.02 -37.64 -14.83
CA ILE A 550 -12.64 -36.44 -14.24
C ILE A 550 -14.18 -36.50 -14.34
N LEU A 551 -14.73 -36.93 -15.47
CA LEU A 551 -16.18 -37.04 -15.67
C LEU A 551 -16.78 -38.17 -14.83
N LEU A 552 -16.14 -39.34 -14.78
CA LEU A 552 -16.56 -40.46 -13.93
C LEU A 552 -16.58 -40.06 -12.45
N GLN A 553 -15.54 -39.36 -11.98
CA GLN A 553 -15.50 -38.81 -10.62
C GLN A 553 -16.62 -37.78 -10.37
N ALA A 554 -17.00 -36.99 -11.37
CA ALA A 554 -18.10 -36.03 -11.28
C ALA A 554 -19.48 -36.71 -11.23
N GLU A 555 -19.68 -37.83 -11.93
CA GLU A 555 -20.89 -38.65 -11.82
C GLU A 555 -21.02 -39.29 -10.42
N VAL A 556 -19.93 -39.82 -9.87
CA VAL A 556 -19.88 -40.41 -8.51
C VAL A 556 -20.22 -39.39 -7.42
N LEU A 557 -19.92 -38.11 -7.64
CA LEU A 557 -20.28 -37.00 -6.75
C LEU A 557 -21.74 -36.52 -6.91
N GLU A 558 -22.48 -37.03 -7.90
CA GLU A 558 -23.81 -36.59 -8.32
C GLU A 558 -23.97 -35.04 -8.40
N LEU A 559 -23.02 -34.35 -9.04
CA LEU A 559 -22.96 -32.88 -9.07
C LEU A 559 -24.21 -32.23 -9.68
N LYS A 560 -24.89 -31.38 -8.88
CA LYS A 560 -26.15 -30.73 -9.24
C LYS A 560 -26.09 -29.21 -9.08
N ALA A 561 -26.81 -28.49 -9.93
CA ALA A 561 -27.12 -27.07 -9.76
C ALA A 561 -28.55 -26.75 -10.21
N VAL A 562 -29.13 -25.71 -9.63
CA VAL A 562 -30.33 -25.07 -10.17
C VAL A 562 -29.92 -24.25 -11.40
N ARG A 563 -30.45 -24.53 -12.59
CA ARG A 563 -30.28 -23.63 -13.76
C ARG A 563 -31.21 -22.41 -13.69
N LYS A 564 -32.47 -22.61 -13.32
CA LYS A 564 -33.50 -21.55 -13.38
C LYS A 564 -33.65 -20.85 -12.03
N GLY A 565 -33.02 -19.70 -11.87
CA GLY A 565 -33.13 -18.86 -10.68
C GLY A 565 -32.18 -17.67 -10.71
N MET A 566 -32.25 -16.83 -9.68
CA MET A 566 -31.32 -15.71 -9.48
C MET A 566 -29.88 -16.24 -9.33
N ALA A 567 -28.97 -15.77 -10.18
CA ALA A 567 -27.62 -16.33 -10.22
C ALA A 567 -26.79 -16.03 -8.97
N SER A 568 -25.97 -17.01 -8.57
CA SER A 568 -24.99 -16.88 -7.50
C SER A 568 -23.69 -17.60 -7.88
N GLY A 569 -22.55 -17.07 -7.44
CA GLY A 569 -21.23 -17.55 -7.83
C GLY A 569 -20.11 -16.96 -6.99
N ALA A 570 -18.87 -17.13 -7.45
CA ALA A 570 -17.68 -16.55 -6.82
C ALA A 570 -16.83 -15.81 -7.85
N VAL A 571 -16.16 -14.73 -7.42
CA VAL A 571 -15.13 -14.06 -8.24
C VAL A 571 -13.87 -14.91 -8.23
N ILE A 572 -13.43 -15.33 -9.41
CA ILE A 572 -12.13 -16.00 -9.60
C ILE A 572 -11.02 -14.95 -9.57
N GLU A 573 -11.15 -13.91 -10.39
CA GLU A 573 -10.18 -12.83 -10.51
C GLU A 573 -10.88 -11.51 -10.92
N SER A 574 -10.24 -10.37 -10.66
CA SER A 574 -10.77 -9.05 -10.97
C SER A 574 -9.67 -8.06 -11.37
N PHE A 575 -9.96 -7.18 -12.32
CA PHE A 575 -8.99 -6.24 -12.89
C PHE A 575 -9.63 -4.92 -13.37
N LEU A 576 -8.79 -3.94 -13.74
CA LEU A 576 -9.22 -2.61 -14.17
C LEU A 576 -8.73 -2.29 -15.59
N ASP A 577 -9.64 -2.28 -16.56
CA ASP A 577 -9.38 -1.87 -17.93
C ASP A 577 -9.70 -0.37 -18.12
N LYS A 578 -8.81 0.35 -18.81
CA LYS A 578 -8.96 1.77 -19.14
C LYS A 578 -10.10 2.03 -20.13
N GLY A 579 -10.40 1.08 -21.01
CA GLY A 579 -11.50 1.18 -21.97
C GLY A 579 -12.84 0.73 -21.41
N ARG A 580 -12.86 -0.42 -20.72
CA ARG A 580 -14.09 -1.10 -20.30
C ARG A 580 -14.52 -0.82 -18.85
N GLY A 581 -13.63 -0.28 -18.02
CA GLY A 581 -13.87 -0.02 -16.59
C GLY A 581 -13.45 -1.20 -15.70
N PRO A 582 -14.00 -1.34 -14.48
CA PRO A 582 -13.74 -2.49 -13.63
C PRO A 582 -14.40 -3.75 -14.19
N VAL A 583 -13.67 -4.85 -14.11
CA VAL A 583 -14.01 -6.17 -14.67
C VAL A 583 -13.80 -7.24 -13.61
N ALA A 584 -14.66 -8.26 -13.60
CA ALA A 584 -14.47 -9.45 -12.76
C ALA A 584 -14.79 -10.71 -13.55
N THR A 585 -13.94 -11.73 -13.43
CA THR A 585 -14.19 -13.09 -13.92
C THR A 585 -14.96 -13.83 -12.84
N VAL A 586 -16.22 -14.16 -13.13
CA VAL A 586 -17.15 -14.85 -12.21
C VAL A 586 -17.34 -16.28 -12.65
N LEU A 587 -17.26 -17.22 -11.69
CA LEU A 587 -17.72 -18.59 -11.87
C LEU A 587 -19.14 -18.69 -11.30
N VAL A 588 -20.12 -18.98 -12.16
CA VAL A 588 -21.52 -19.17 -11.75
C VAL A 588 -21.67 -20.54 -11.09
N ARG A 589 -22.23 -20.59 -9.88
CA ARG A 589 -22.49 -21.84 -9.12
C ARG A 589 -23.94 -22.30 -9.23
N GLU A 590 -24.87 -21.34 -9.23
CA GLU A 590 -26.32 -21.52 -9.29
C GLU A 590 -26.95 -20.44 -10.17
N GLY A 591 -28.10 -20.76 -10.77
CA GLY A 591 -28.89 -19.88 -11.62
C GLY A 591 -28.26 -19.61 -13.00
N THR A 592 -28.89 -18.69 -13.75
CA THR A 592 -28.37 -18.16 -15.01
C THR A 592 -28.22 -16.66 -14.88
N LEU A 593 -27.02 -16.14 -15.16
CA LEU A 593 -26.73 -14.71 -15.19
C LEU A 593 -27.04 -14.15 -16.58
N HIS A 594 -27.71 -12.99 -16.66
CA HIS A 594 -28.11 -12.37 -17.92
C HIS A 594 -27.53 -10.96 -18.10
N LYS A 595 -27.34 -10.54 -19.35
CA LYS A 595 -26.95 -9.17 -19.71
C LYS A 595 -28.06 -8.19 -19.28
N GLY A 596 -27.75 -7.34 -18.31
CA GLY A 596 -28.67 -6.37 -17.71
C GLY A 596 -29.01 -6.64 -16.25
N ASP A 597 -28.66 -7.82 -15.71
CA ASP A 597 -28.86 -8.17 -14.31
C ASP A 597 -28.09 -7.23 -13.37
N ILE A 598 -28.60 -7.11 -12.15
CA ILE A 598 -27.98 -6.31 -11.09
C ILE A 598 -27.27 -7.26 -10.13
N VAL A 599 -25.97 -7.06 -9.97
CA VAL A 599 -25.08 -7.90 -9.17
C VAL A 599 -24.57 -7.16 -7.94
N LEU A 600 -24.59 -7.84 -6.80
CA LEU A 600 -23.88 -7.48 -5.58
C LEU A 600 -22.68 -8.42 -5.45
N CYS A 601 -21.49 -7.87 -5.23
CA CYS A 601 -20.23 -8.61 -5.26
C CYS A 601 -19.32 -8.11 -4.13
N GLY A 602 -19.28 -8.82 -3.01
CA GLY A 602 -18.57 -8.39 -1.80
C GLY A 602 -19.00 -7.00 -1.32
N PHE A 603 -18.13 -6.00 -1.53
CA PHE A 603 -18.33 -4.58 -1.21
C PHE A 603 -18.84 -3.71 -2.37
N GLU A 604 -18.83 -4.23 -3.59
CA GLU A 604 -19.17 -3.51 -4.81
C GLU A 604 -20.51 -3.97 -5.37
N TYR A 605 -21.16 -3.12 -6.17
CA TYR A 605 -22.44 -3.44 -6.80
C TYR A 605 -22.48 -2.85 -8.21
N GLY A 606 -23.28 -3.42 -9.09
CA GLY A 606 -23.38 -2.90 -10.45
C GLY A 606 -24.52 -3.49 -11.25
N ARG A 607 -24.60 -3.06 -12.50
CA ARG A 607 -25.48 -3.67 -13.50
C ARG A 607 -24.61 -4.20 -14.62
N VAL A 608 -24.81 -5.46 -14.98
CA VAL A 608 -24.05 -6.16 -16.02
C VAL A 608 -24.34 -5.49 -17.37
N ARG A 609 -23.40 -4.67 -17.85
CA ARG A 609 -23.49 -3.94 -19.13
C ARG A 609 -23.21 -4.84 -20.32
N ALA A 610 -22.26 -5.76 -20.12
CA ALA A 610 -21.86 -6.80 -21.06
C ALA A 610 -21.30 -7.98 -20.26
N MET A 611 -21.30 -9.14 -20.91
CA MET A 611 -20.68 -10.37 -20.44
C MET A 611 -19.84 -10.94 -21.58
N ARG A 612 -18.71 -11.56 -21.25
CA ARG A 612 -17.86 -12.23 -22.25
C ARG A 612 -17.40 -13.60 -21.77
N ASN A 613 -17.20 -14.51 -22.72
CA ASN A 613 -16.55 -15.78 -22.49
C ASN A 613 -15.01 -15.60 -22.48
N GLU A 614 -14.28 -16.66 -22.13
CA GLU A 614 -12.81 -16.71 -22.11
C GLU A 614 -12.15 -16.46 -23.48
N LEU A 615 -12.91 -16.63 -24.57
CA LEU A 615 -12.49 -16.31 -25.94
C LEU A 615 -12.72 -14.83 -26.31
N GLY A 616 -13.21 -14.02 -25.35
CA GLY A 616 -13.47 -12.59 -25.52
C GLY A 616 -14.72 -12.24 -26.33
N GLN A 617 -15.54 -13.24 -26.68
CA GLN A 617 -16.80 -13.10 -27.42
C GLN A 617 -17.92 -12.66 -26.45
N GLU A 618 -18.87 -11.83 -26.91
CA GLU A 618 -19.96 -11.38 -26.04
C GLU A 618 -21.08 -12.41 -25.92
N VAL A 619 -21.47 -12.73 -24.68
CA VAL A 619 -22.55 -13.67 -24.36
C VAL A 619 -23.75 -12.95 -23.75
N LEU A 620 -24.95 -13.52 -23.92
CA LEU A 620 -26.21 -12.94 -23.43
C LEU A 620 -26.69 -13.56 -22.12
N GLU A 621 -26.37 -14.85 -21.92
CA GLU A 621 -26.68 -15.66 -20.73
C GLU A 621 -25.43 -16.48 -20.35
N ALA A 622 -25.28 -16.80 -19.07
CA ALA A 622 -24.26 -17.71 -18.55
C ALA A 622 -24.87 -18.60 -17.46
N GLY A 623 -24.93 -19.91 -17.71
CA GLY A 623 -25.48 -20.91 -16.79
C GLY A 623 -24.48 -21.37 -15.71
N PRO A 624 -24.87 -22.31 -14.83
CA PRO A 624 -24.00 -22.82 -13.78
C PRO A 624 -22.78 -23.56 -14.35
N SER A 625 -21.68 -23.53 -13.59
CA SER A 625 -20.33 -24.00 -13.92
C SER A 625 -19.62 -23.26 -15.07
N ILE A 626 -20.28 -22.34 -15.79
CA ILE A 626 -19.64 -21.54 -16.86
C ILE A 626 -18.92 -20.33 -16.25
N PRO A 627 -17.64 -20.06 -16.62
CA PRO A 627 -16.93 -18.84 -16.25
C PRO A 627 -17.31 -17.69 -17.19
N VAL A 628 -17.48 -16.48 -16.65
CA VAL A 628 -17.93 -15.30 -17.41
C VAL A 628 -17.27 -14.01 -16.92
N GLU A 629 -16.70 -13.24 -17.86
CA GLU A 629 -16.15 -11.90 -17.62
C GLU A 629 -17.32 -10.88 -17.56
N ILE A 630 -17.62 -10.36 -16.37
CA ILE A 630 -18.70 -9.39 -16.14
C ILE A 630 -18.18 -7.95 -16.11
N LEU A 631 -18.94 -7.04 -16.74
CA LEU A 631 -18.56 -5.64 -16.89
C LEU A 631 -19.66 -4.69 -16.37
N GLY A 632 -19.27 -3.65 -15.62
CA GLY A 632 -20.20 -2.62 -15.13
C GLY A 632 -20.42 -2.54 -13.61
N LEU A 633 -19.51 -3.11 -12.82
CA LEU A 633 -19.43 -2.92 -11.38
C LEU A 633 -19.06 -1.46 -11.00
N SER A 634 -19.32 -1.05 -9.76
CA SER A 634 -18.91 0.25 -9.21
C SER A 634 -17.40 0.39 -9.02
N GLY A 635 -16.71 -0.73 -8.79
CA GLY A 635 -15.28 -0.82 -8.55
C GLY A 635 -14.77 -2.25 -8.81
N VAL A 636 -13.49 -2.48 -8.53
CA VAL A 636 -12.87 -3.82 -8.64
C VAL A 636 -13.18 -4.59 -7.34
N PRO A 637 -13.94 -5.69 -7.37
CA PRO A 637 -14.25 -6.49 -6.18
C PRO A 637 -13.01 -7.28 -5.72
N ALA A 638 -13.02 -7.83 -4.50
CA ALA A 638 -11.95 -8.72 -4.07
C ALA A 638 -12.08 -10.08 -4.77
N ALA A 639 -10.94 -10.71 -5.09
CA ALA A 639 -10.94 -12.06 -5.63
C ALA A 639 -11.36 -13.05 -4.53
N GLY A 640 -12.28 -13.95 -4.85
CA GLY A 640 -12.95 -14.82 -3.87
C GLY A 640 -14.21 -14.23 -3.22
N ASP A 641 -14.59 -12.98 -3.53
CA ASP A 641 -15.89 -12.44 -3.10
C ASP A 641 -17.05 -13.27 -3.69
N GLU A 642 -18.07 -13.54 -2.87
CA GLU A 642 -19.34 -14.08 -3.36
C GLU A 642 -20.09 -13.02 -4.19
N VAL A 643 -20.64 -13.46 -5.32
CA VAL A 643 -21.53 -12.67 -6.16
C VAL A 643 -22.95 -13.22 -6.11
N THR A 644 -23.91 -12.32 -5.98
CA THR A 644 -25.35 -12.62 -6.02
C THR A 644 -26.08 -11.64 -6.92
N VAL A 645 -26.95 -12.15 -7.80
CA VAL A 645 -27.93 -11.33 -8.51
C VAL A 645 -29.01 -10.88 -7.52
N VAL A 646 -29.45 -9.64 -7.64
CA VAL A 646 -30.46 -9.02 -6.79
C VAL A 646 -31.44 -8.22 -7.64
N ARG A 647 -32.72 -8.18 -7.25
CA ARG A 647 -33.78 -7.54 -8.07
C ARG A 647 -33.72 -6.00 -8.06
N ASP A 648 -33.25 -5.41 -6.96
CA ASP A 648 -33.24 -3.95 -6.75
C ASP A 648 -31.83 -3.36 -6.60
N GLU A 649 -31.44 -2.47 -7.51
CA GLU A 649 -30.19 -1.68 -7.44
C GLU A 649 -30.08 -0.86 -6.14
N LYS A 650 -31.22 -0.44 -5.59
CA LYS A 650 -31.27 0.34 -4.36
C LYS A 650 -30.89 -0.50 -3.14
N LYS A 651 -31.42 -1.73 -3.03
CA LYS A 651 -31.07 -2.68 -1.96
C LYS A 651 -29.59 -3.09 -2.07
N ALA A 652 -29.13 -3.39 -3.30
CA ALA A 652 -27.73 -3.71 -3.59
C ALA A 652 -26.77 -2.63 -3.05
N ARG A 653 -27.04 -1.37 -3.41
CA ARG A 653 -26.28 -0.19 -2.97
C ARG A 653 -26.29 0.00 -1.45
N GLU A 654 -27.42 -0.27 -0.79
CA GLU A 654 -27.57 -0.09 0.66
C GLU A 654 -26.77 -1.15 1.44
N VAL A 655 -26.82 -2.42 1.02
CA VAL A 655 -26.00 -3.52 1.58
C VAL A 655 -24.50 -3.28 1.30
N ALA A 656 -24.13 -2.90 0.07
CA ALA A 656 -22.74 -2.59 -0.29
C ALA A 656 -22.15 -1.48 0.60
N LEU A 657 -22.87 -0.37 0.78
CA LEU A 657 -22.44 0.74 1.64
C LEU A 657 -22.37 0.34 3.12
N TYR A 658 -23.28 -0.51 3.61
CA TYR A 658 -23.23 -1.05 4.97
C TYR A 658 -21.96 -1.89 5.19
N ARG A 659 -21.66 -2.82 4.26
CA ARG A 659 -20.44 -3.64 4.28
C ARG A 659 -19.16 -2.79 4.23
N GLN A 660 -19.12 -1.77 3.36
CA GLN A 660 -17.99 -0.82 3.30
C GLN A 660 -17.80 -0.05 4.62
N GLY A 661 -18.89 0.36 5.29
CA GLY A 661 -18.87 0.97 6.61
C GLY A 661 -18.26 0.05 7.67
N LYS A 662 -18.82 -1.16 7.81
CA LYS A 662 -18.38 -2.21 8.74
C LYS A 662 -16.89 -2.55 8.55
N PHE A 663 -16.46 -2.76 7.31
CA PHE A 663 -15.05 -3.03 6.98
C PHE A 663 -14.12 -1.85 7.34
N ARG A 664 -14.56 -0.60 7.08
CA ARG A 664 -13.79 0.60 7.43
C ARG A 664 -13.62 0.76 8.94
N GLU A 665 -14.65 0.46 9.74
CA GLU A 665 -14.56 0.48 11.20
C GLU A 665 -13.58 -0.58 11.71
N VAL A 666 -13.68 -1.83 11.24
CA VAL A 666 -12.76 -2.92 11.60
C VAL A 666 -11.32 -2.57 11.21
N LYS A 667 -11.09 -2.00 10.02
CA LYS A 667 -9.76 -1.56 9.56
C LYS A 667 -9.19 -0.46 10.45
N LEU A 668 -10.01 0.52 10.85
CA LEU A 668 -9.62 1.62 11.73
C LEU A 668 -9.34 1.15 13.18
N ALA A 669 -10.15 0.22 13.70
CA ALA A 669 -9.91 -0.41 15.01
C ALA A 669 -8.60 -1.21 15.03
N ARG A 670 -8.34 -2.03 14.00
CA ARG A 670 -7.05 -2.73 13.82
C ARG A 670 -5.88 -1.75 13.76
N GLN A 671 -6.00 -0.66 12.99
CA GLN A 671 -4.96 0.36 12.89
C GLN A 671 -4.70 1.07 14.24
N GLN A 672 -5.72 1.34 15.04
CA GLN A 672 -5.55 1.91 16.39
C GLN A 672 -4.84 0.94 17.34
N LYS A 673 -5.20 -0.35 17.32
CA LYS A 673 -4.52 -1.38 18.13
C LYS A 673 -3.03 -1.47 17.75
N SER A 674 -2.72 -1.68 16.48
CA SER A 674 -1.34 -1.79 15.99
C SER A 674 -0.52 -0.51 16.26
N LYS A 675 -1.14 0.68 16.22
CA LYS A 675 -0.44 1.93 16.54
C LYS A 675 -0.10 2.07 18.02
N LEU A 676 -0.93 1.55 18.93
CA LEU A 676 -0.62 1.50 20.36
C LEU A 676 0.48 0.47 20.65
N GLU A 677 0.43 -0.68 20.00
CA GLU A 677 1.43 -1.75 20.09
C GLU A 677 2.80 -1.27 19.60
N ASN A 678 2.87 -0.64 18.42
CA ASN A 678 4.08 -0.02 17.90
C ASN A 678 4.60 1.12 18.81
N MET A 679 3.76 1.83 19.57
CA MET A 679 4.23 2.86 20.52
C MET A 679 5.02 2.27 21.70
N PHE A 680 4.88 0.98 22.00
CA PHE A 680 5.73 0.28 22.97
C PHE A 680 6.96 -0.35 22.30
N ALA A 681 6.82 -0.95 21.11
CA ALA A 681 7.93 -1.52 20.34
C ALA A 681 8.98 -0.44 19.98
N ASN A 682 8.55 0.69 19.40
CA ASN A 682 9.41 1.84 19.07
C ASN A 682 10.04 2.57 20.29
N MET A 683 9.85 2.07 21.52
CA MET A 683 10.50 2.54 22.75
C MET A 683 11.40 1.46 23.39
N THR A 684 11.53 0.30 22.75
CA THR A 684 12.33 -0.85 23.22
C THR A 684 13.29 -1.40 22.16
N GLU A 685 12.88 -1.35 20.88
CA GLU A 685 13.74 -1.61 19.72
C GLU A 685 14.47 -0.32 19.26
N GLY A 686 15.54 -0.48 18.48
CA GLY A 686 16.36 0.62 17.96
C GLY A 686 15.74 1.34 16.75
N GLU A 687 16.57 2.05 16.00
CA GLU A 687 16.15 2.67 14.72
C GLU A 687 15.97 1.61 13.62
N VAL A 688 14.81 0.93 13.63
CA VAL A 688 14.41 -0.01 12.58
C VAL A 688 14.21 0.73 11.26
N HIS A 689 14.85 0.26 10.18
CA HIS A 689 14.73 0.88 8.87
C HIS A 689 13.46 0.41 8.14
N GLU A 690 12.55 1.32 7.78
CA GLU A 690 11.33 1.00 7.02
C GLU A 690 11.54 1.18 5.51
N VAL A 691 11.38 0.11 4.72
CA VAL A 691 11.34 0.16 3.25
C VAL A 691 9.91 0.38 2.79
N ASN A 692 9.62 1.61 2.38
CA ASN A 692 8.30 2.01 1.89
C ASN A 692 8.09 1.61 0.42
N ILE A 693 6.96 0.97 0.13
CA ILE A 693 6.60 0.52 -1.23
C ILE A 693 5.18 0.99 -1.59
N VAL A 694 5.00 1.44 -2.83
CA VAL A 694 3.70 1.64 -3.48
C VAL A 694 3.58 0.63 -4.62
N LEU A 695 2.63 -0.29 -4.50
CA LEU A 695 2.44 -1.43 -5.40
C LEU A 695 1.20 -1.22 -6.29
N LYS A 696 1.37 -1.44 -7.60
CA LYS A 696 0.28 -1.60 -8.56
C LYS A 696 0.46 -2.90 -9.35
N ALA A 697 -0.62 -3.65 -9.51
CA ALA A 697 -0.66 -4.80 -10.40
C ALA A 697 -1.82 -4.70 -11.39
N ASP A 698 -1.79 -5.53 -12.42
CA ASP A 698 -2.83 -5.70 -13.43
C ASP A 698 -4.13 -6.28 -12.86
N VAL A 699 -4.02 -7.31 -12.02
CA VAL A 699 -5.13 -8.03 -11.40
C VAL A 699 -5.06 -8.02 -9.87
N GLN A 700 -6.22 -8.11 -9.21
CA GLN A 700 -6.35 -8.06 -7.74
C GLN A 700 -5.60 -9.21 -7.03
N GLY A 701 -5.60 -10.42 -7.61
CA GLY A 701 -4.89 -11.57 -7.03
C GLY A 701 -3.37 -11.39 -6.99
N SER A 702 -2.78 -10.75 -8.00
CA SER A 702 -1.35 -10.42 -8.02
C SER A 702 -0.99 -9.40 -6.94
N VAL A 703 -1.83 -8.39 -6.70
CA VAL A 703 -1.63 -7.44 -5.58
C VAL A 703 -1.56 -8.18 -4.25
N GLU A 704 -2.49 -9.11 -4.01
CA GLU A 704 -2.56 -9.92 -2.80
C GLU A 704 -1.31 -10.80 -2.62
N ALA A 705 -0.98 -11.63 -3.61
CA ALA A 705 0.14 -12.56 -3.56
C ALA A 705 1.51 -11.87 -3.43
N ILE A 706 1.71 -10.76 -4.15
CA ILE A 706 2.92 -9.93 -3.99
C ILE A 706 2.94 -9.31 -2.59
N SER A 707 1.80 -8.82 -2.07
CA SER A 707 1.77 -8.18 -0.74
C SER A 707 2.11 -9.13 0.41
N ASP A 708 1.59 -10.36 0.38
CA ASP A 708 1.91 -11.40 1.36
C ASP A 708 3.39 -11.84 1.25
N SER A 709 3.89 -12.02 0.02
CA SER A 709 5.29 -12.36 -0.24
C SER A 709 6.26 -11.28 0.24
N LEU A 710 5.97 -9.99 0.00
CA LEU A 710 6.78 -8.87 0.46
C LEU A 710 6.73 -8.69 1.98
N LEU A 711 5.60 -8.98 2.64
CA LEU A 711 5.51 -8.96 4.10
C LEU A 711 6.39 -10.05 4.74
N LYS A 712 6.44 -11.25 4.14
CA LYS A 712 7.31 -12.36 4.57
C LYS A 712 8.82 -12.07 4.45
N LEU A 713 9.22 -11.05 3.70
CA LEU A 713 10.63 -10.59 3.65
C LEU A 713 11.03 -9.74 4.86
N SER A 714 10.07 -9.24 5.65
CA SER A 714 10.37 -8.29 6.72
C SER A 714 11.19 -8.93 7.84
N THR A 715 12.19 -8.19 8.30
CA THR A 715 13.10 -8.57 9.39
C THR A 715 13.00 -7.56 10.54
N ASP A 716 13.63 -7.87 11.67
CA ASP A 716 13.67 -6.99 12.84
C ASP A 716 14.57 -5.74 12.61
N GLU A 717 15.57 -5.82 11.72
CA GLU A 717 16.46 -4.70 11.34
C GLU A 717 15.85 -3.85 10.20
N VAL A 718 15.27 -4.50 9.17
CA VAL A 718 14.68 -3.85 7.99
C VAL A 718 13.26 -4.39 7.72
N LYS A 719 12.28 -3.48 7.74
CA LYS A 719 10.84 -3.79 7.72
C LYS A 719 10.17 -3.29 6.44
N VAL A 720 9.49 -4.18 5.70
CA VAL A 720 8.81 -3.81 4.45
C VAL A 720 7.42 -3.25 4.74
N LYS A 721 7.08 -2.12 4.09
CA LYS A 721 5.87 -1.36 4.39
C LYS A 721 5.15 -0.91 3.12
N ILE A 722 4.09 -1.63 2.79
CA ILE A 722 3.23 -1.31 1.64
C ILE A 722 2.26 -0.19 2.05
N ILE A 723 2.50 1.03 1.53
CA ILE A 723 1.71 2.22 1.86
C ILE A 723 0.43 2.28 1.02
N GLY A 724 0.57 1.98 -0.27
CA GLY A 724 -0.52 1.92 -1.23
C GLY A 724 -0.42 0.64 -2.04
N SER A 725 -1.53 -0.08 -2.16
CA SER A 725 -1.68 -1.29 -2.96
C SER A 725 -2.97 -1.17 -3.76
N GLY A 726 -2.95 -1.47 -5.07
CA GLY A 726 -4.16 -1.42 -5.88
C GLY A 726 -3.99 -1.97 -7.29
N VAL A 727 -5.09 -1.94 -8.04
CA VAL A 727 -5.23 -2.58 -9.34
C VAL A 727 -5.27 -1.54 -10.46
N GLY A 728 -4.70 -1.88 -11.62
CA GLY A 728 -4.64 -1.05 -12.81
C GLY A 728 -3.42 -0.12 -12.87
N GLY A 729 -3.45 0.79 -13.86
CA GLY A 729 -2.34 1.69 -14.16
C GLY A 729 -1.89 2.57 -12.99
N ILE A 730 -0.61 2.95 -13.00
CA ILE A 730 -0.04 3.87 -12.00
C ILE A 730 -0.51 5.29 -12.32
N THR A 731 -1.19 5.91 -11.36
CA THR A 731 -1.81 7.23 -11.48
C THR A 731 -0.98 8.34 -10.83
N GLU A 732 -1.37 9.59 -11.08
CA GLU A 732 -0.77 10.78 -10.45
C GLU A 732 -0.92 10.79 -8.92
N THR A 733 -2.00 10.20 -8.39
CA THR A 733 -2.21 10.04 -6.94
C THR A 733 -1.23 9.03 -6.33
N ASP A 734 -0.84 8.00 -7.08
CA ASP A 734 0.13 7.01 -6.62
C ASP A 734 1.56 7.56 -6.63
N ALA A 735 1.91 8.33 -7.66
CA ALA A 735 3.19 9.04 -7.74
C ALA A 735 3.35 10.08 -6.63
N THR A 736 2.30 10.87 -6.35
CA THR A 736 2.32 11.85 -5.25
C THR A 736 2.33 11.19 -3.86
N LEU A 737 1.68 10.03 -3.69
CA LEU A 737 1.79 9.22 -2.46
C LEU A 737 3.20 8.68 -2.25
N ALA A 738 3.86 8.23 -3.32
CA ALA A 738 5.25 7.75 -3.28
C ALA A 738 6.22 8.88 -2.92
N ALA A 739 6.10 10.05 -3.57
CA ALA A 739 6.88 11.25 -3.26
C ALA A 739 6.71 11.70 -1.79
N ALA A 740 5.48 11.72 -1.29
CA ALA A 740 5.19 12.13 0.10
C ALA A 740 5.72 11.16 1.17
N SER A 741 6.21 9.98 0.78
CA SER A 741 6.59 8.89 1.69
C SER A 741 7.98 8.30 1.43
N ASN A 742 8.75 8.85 0.47
CA ASN A 742 9.97 8.27 -0.08
C ASN A 742 9.83 6.76 -0.39
N ALA A 743 8.75 6.39 -1.10
CA ALA A 743 8.44 4.99 -1.40
C ALA A 743 8.87 4.59 -2.82
N ILE A 744 9.37 3.37 -2.98
CA ILE A 744 9.67 2.78 -4.29
C ILE A 744 8.32 2.46 -4.98
N LEU A 745 8.16 2.87 -6.23
CA LEU A 745 6.93 2.70 -6.99
C LEU A 745 7.06 1.49 -7.94
N VAL A 746 6.35 0.41 -7.58
CA VAL A 746 6.46 -0.91 -8.23
C VAL A 746 5.21 -1.20 -9.06
N GLY A 747 5.39 -1.37 -10.38
CA GLY A 747 4.35 -1.79 -11.31
C GLY A 747 4.55 -3.23 -11.81
N PHE A 748 3.68 -4.14 -11.40
CA PHE A 748 3.60 -5.50 -11.94
C PHE A 748 2.64 -5.54 -13.13
N ASN A 749 3.13 -5.88 -14.33
CA ASN A 749 2.44 -5.86 -15.63
C ASN A 749 1.77 -4.54 -16.08
N VAL A 750 1.66 -3.54 -15.20
CA VAL A 750 1.04 -2.25 -15.47
C VAL A 750 2.03 -1.20 -15.98
N ARG A 751 1.49 -0.11 -16.56
CA ARG A 751 2.25 1.07 -16.99
C ARG A 751 1.72 2.34 -16.35
N ALA A 752 2.61 3.29 -16.09
CA ALA A 752 2.25 4.62 -15.61
C ALA A 752 1.64 5.49 -16.72
N ASP A 753 0.61 6.24 -16.35
CA ASP A 753 -0.06 7.22 -17.22
C ASP A 753 0.83 8.42 -17.55
N ALA A 754 0.45 9.19 -18.56
CA ALA A 754 1.23 10.33 -19.04
C ALA A 754 1.40 11.44 -17.98
N SER A 755 0.40 11.66 -17.11
CA SER A 755 0.52 12.59 -15.98
C SER A 755 1.39 12.02 -14.86
N ALA A 756 1.19 10.75 -14.50
CA ALA A 756 1.98 10.05 -13.49
C ALA A 756 3.48 10.05 -13.84
N ARG A 757 3.84 9.72 -15.09
CA ARG A 757 5.23 9.75 -15.57
C ARG A 757 5.86 11.13 -15.43
N LYS A 758 5.11 12.21 -15.72
CA LYS A 758 5.61 13.58 -15.59
C LYS A 758 5.94 13.94 -14.14
N VAL A 759 5.14 13.49 -13.16
CA VAL A 759 5.42 13.69 -11.73
C VAL A 759 6.62 12.86 -11.28
N ILE A 760 6.72 11.61 -11.74
CA ILE A 760 7.86 10.72 -11.48
C ILE A 760 9.17 11.33 -12.02
N GLU A 761 9.15 11.91 -13.22
CA GLU A 761 10.29 12.61 -13.81
C GLU A 761 10.63 13.94 -13.10
N SER A 762 9.64 14.68 -12.57
CA SER A 762 9.90 15.96 -11.89
C SER A 762 10.37 15.80 -10.43
N GLU A 763 9.85 14.81 -9.71
CA GLU A 763 10.20 14.51 -8.32
C GLU A 763 11.34 13.46 -8.22
N SER A 764 11.84 12.94 -9.35
CA SER A 764 12.90 11.93 -9.44
C SER A 764 12.60 10.62 -8.68
N LEU A 765 11.40 10.07 -8.86
CA LEU A 765 10.93 8.89 -8.12
C LEU A 765 11.40 7.57 -8.76
N ASP A 766 11.79 6.60 -7.91
CA ASP A 766 12.14 5.23 -8.32
C ASP A 766 10.90 4.46 -8.82
N LEU A 767 10.66 4.52 -10.14
CA LEU A 767 9.64 3.74 -10.84
C LEU A 767 10.23 2.48 -11.46
N ARG A 768 9.75 1.31 -11.03
CA ARG A 768 10.24 0.00 -11.50
C ARG A 768 9.09 -0.86 -12.05
N TYR A 769 9.36 -1.60 -13.11
CA TYR A 769 8.38 -2.44 -13.81
C TYR A 769 8.83 -3.89 -13.87
N TYR A 770 7.91 -4.82 -13.55
CA TYR A 770 8.16 -6.26 -13.59
C TYR A 770 7.01 -6.99 -14.29
N SER A 771 7.31 -8.14 -14.90
CA SER A 771 6.32 -9.08 -15.43
C SER A 771 6.54 -10.52 -14.95
N VAL A 772 7.46 -10.69 -14.00
CA VAL A 772 7.77 -11.95 -13.31
C VAL A 772 7.94 -11.61 -11.84
N ILE A 773 7.19 -12.30 -10.97
CA ILE A 773 7.12 -11.99 -9.54
C ILE A 773 8.45 -12.18 -8.79
N TYR A 774 9.28 -13.15 -9.21
CA TYR A 774 10.62 -13.37 -8.66
C TYR A 774 11.50 -12.11 -8.77
N ASN A 775 11.64 -11.54 -9.97
CA ASN A 775 12.47 -10.36 -10.22
C ASN A 775 12.04 -9.13 -9.39
N LEU A 776 10.76 -9.06 -9.00
CA LEU A 776 10.22 -8.03 -8.10
C LEU A 776 10.66 -8.30 -6.66
N ILE A 777 10.50 -9.54 -6.17
CA ILE A 777 10.90 -9.98 -4.83
C ILE A 777 12.41 -9.84 -4.63
N ASP A 778 13.21 -10.29 -5.60
CA ASP A 778 14.67 -10.31 -5.51
C ASP A 778 15.27 -8.90 -5.53
N GLU A 779 14.69 -7.97 -6.31
CA GLU A 779 15.12 -6.56 -6.30
C GLU A 779 14.72 -5.86 -4.98
N VAL A 780 13.59 -6.23 -4.36
CA VAL A 780 13.26 -5.74 -3.00
C VAL A 780 14.22 -6.33 -1.96
N LYS A 781 14.57 -7.63 -2.03
CA LYS A 781 15.63 -8.22 -1.20
C LYS A 781 16.97 -7.49 -1.38
N ALA A 782 17.33 -7.14 -2.61
CA ALA A 782 18.55 -6.38 -2.89
C ALA A 782 18.50 -4.96 -2.32
N ALA A 783 17.39 -4.24 -2.49
CA ALA A 783 17.17 -2.92 -1.91
C ALA A 783 17.22 -2.92 -0.38
N MET A 784 16.61 -3.92 0.27
CA MET A 784 16.70 -4.11 1.72
C MET A 784 18.12 -4.48 2.17
N SER A 785 18.82 -5.36 1.43
CA SER A 785 20.21 -5.74 1.75
C SER A 785 21.16 -4.54 1.65
N GLY A 786 20.91 -3.62 0.72
CA GLY A 786 21.62 -2.33 0.62
C GLY A 786 21.30 -1.33 1.74
N MET A 787 20.33 -1.61 2.61
CA MET A 787 20.00 -0.83 3.81
C MET A 787 20.40 -1.52 5.12
N LEU A 788 20.88 -2.77 5.08
CA LEU A 788 21.43 -3.45 6.27
C LEU A 788 22.76 -2.81 6.68
N SER A 789 23.00 -2.73 7.99
CA SER A 789 24.30 -2.32 8.51
C SER A 789 25.36 -3.39 8.15
N PRO A 790 26.51 -3.02 7.56
CA PRO A 790 27.56 -3.99 7.25
C PRO A 790 28.16 -4.57 8.54
N GLU A 791 28.51 -5.85 8.50
CA GLU A 791 29.11 -6.52 9.65
C GLU A 791 30.58 -6.12 9.80
N LEU A 792 30.92 -5.49 10.92
CA LEU A 792 32.26 -5.02 11.24
C LEU A 792 33.14 -6.19 11.74
N LYS A 793 33.71 -6.94 10.79
CA LYS A 793 34.61 -8.06 11.12
C LYS A 793 36.02 -7.55 11.37
N GLN A 794 36.56 -7.87 12.56
CA GLN A 794 37.93 -7.55 12.91
C GLN A 794 38.88 -8.65 12.38
N GLN A 795 39.81 -8.28 11.50
CA GLN A 795 40.86 -9.17 10.99
C GLN A 795 42.23 -8.71 11.49
N ILE A 796 42.95 -9.58 12.19
CA ILE A 796 44.32 -9.31 12.66
C ILE A 796 45.26 -9.22 11.43
N ILE A 797 46.03 -8.14 11.34
CA ILE A 797 47.00 -7.87 10.26
C ILE A 797 48.41 -8.26 10.70
N GLY A 798 48.74 -8.09 11.99
CA GLY A 798 50.05 -8.41 12.55
C GLY A 798 50.12 -8.23 14.06
N LEU A 799 51.20 -8.77 14.63
CA LEU A 799 51.45 -8.81 16.07
C LEU A 799 52.89 -8.36 16.36
N ALA A 800 53.07 -7.55 17.40
CA ALA A 800 54.36 -7.08 17.91
C ALA A 800 54.60 -7.54 19.35
N GLU A 801 55.80 -8.02 19.65
CA GLU A 801 56.28 -8.26 21.01
C GLU A 801 57.03 -7.01 21.52
N VAL A 802 56.66 -6.47 22.69
CA VAL A 802 57.37 -5.36 23.34
C VAL A 802 58.61 -5.88 24.09
N ARG A 803 59.80 -5.39 23.71
CA ARG A 803 61.09 -5.81 24.28
C ARG A 803 61.76 -4.79 25.19
N ASP A 804 61.53 -3.50 24.95
CA ASP A 804 62.03 -2.40 25.78
C ASP A 804 61.04 -1.22 25.75
N VAL A 805 61.13 -0.27 26.69
CA VAL A 805 60.19 0.86 26.78
C VAL A 805 60.95 2.17 27.00
N PHE A 806 60.99 2.99 25.95
CA PHE A 806 61.68 4.28 25.93
C PHE A 806 60.74 5.41 26.30
N LYS A 807 61.25 6.46 26.96
CA LYS A 807 60.45 7.64 27.36
C LYS A 807 60.72 8.84 26.46
N SER A 808 59.72 9.24 25.69
CA SER A 808 59.78 10.37 24.74
C SER A 808 59.14 11.63 25.34
N PRO A 809 59.81 12.81 25.29
CA PRO A 809 59.21 14.07 25.73
C PRO A 809 57.96 14.49 24.94
N LYS A 810 57.75 13.95 23.72
CA LYS A 810 56.64 14.32 22.84
C LYS A 810 55.49 13.30 22.83
N PHE A 811 55.80 12.02 23.03
CA PHE A 811 54.87 10.90 22.77
C PHE A 811 54.72 9.93 23.96
N GLY A 812 55.12 10.33 25.18
CA GLY A 812 54.99 9.48 26.37
C GLY A 812 55.88 8.24 26.32
N ALA A 813 55.30 7.06 26.61
CA ALA A 813 55.98 5.78 26.46
C ALA A 813 56.01 5.32 24.98
N ILE A 814 57.20 5.05 24.46
CA ILE A 814 57.41 4.41 23.16
C ILE A 814 57.93 2.98 23.41
N ALA A 815 57.14 2.01 22.99
CA ALA A 815 57.50 0.61 23.04
C ALA A 815 58.50 0.27 21.92
N GLY A 816 59.66 -0.28 22.29
CA GLY A 816 60.60 -0.91 21.36
C GLY A 816 60.12 -2.33 21.09
N CYS A 817 59.56 -2.54 19.90
CA CYS A 817 58.86 -3.78 19.52
C CYS A 817 59.59 -4.53 18.41
N MET A 818 59.42 -5.85 18.37
CA MET A 818 59.72 -6.68 17.20
C MET A 818 58.42 -7.24 16.64
N VAL A 819 58.20 -7.08 15.33
CA VAL A 819 57.04 -7.70 14.66
C VAL A 819 57.29 -9.20 14.55
N THR A 820 56.43 -10.01 15.17
CA THR A 820 56.53 -11.48 15.21
C THR A 820 55.70 -12.15 14.12
N GLU A 821 54.55 -11.56 13.77
CA GLU A 821 53.67 -12.03 12.71
C GLU A 821 53.07 -10.85 11.91
N GLY A 822 52.81 -11.09 10.62
CA GLY A 822 52.08 -10.16 9.75
C GLY A 822 52.78 -8.82 9.48
N THR A 823 51.99 -7.74 9.43
CA THR A 823 52.48 -6.36 9.25
C THR A 823 51.76 -5.35 10.15
N ILE A 824 52.49 -4.34 10.59
CA ILE A 824 51.97 -3.24 11.42
C ILE A 824 51.76 -2.02 10.53
N LYS A 825 50.51 -1.60 10.35
CA LYS A 825 50.12 -0.35 9.66
C LYS A 825 49.90 0.78 10.67
N ARG A 826 50.34 2.00 10.35
CA ARG A 826 50.21 3.16 11.26
C ARG A 826 48.76 3.58 11.56
N HIS A 827 47.84 3.40 10.63
CA HIS A 827 46.47 3.96 10.72
C HIS A 827 45.42 2.98 11.24
N ASN A 828 45.81 1.76 11.58
CA ASN A 828 44.90 0.71 12.01
C ASN A 828 44.75 0.70 13.55
N PRO A 829 43.56 0.36 14.07
CA PRO A 829 43.35 0.20 15.50
C PRO A 829 44.18 -0.97 16.05
N ILE A 830 44.48 -0.89 17.33
CA ILE A 830 45.34 -1.84 18.05
C ILE A 830 44.73 -2.30 19.37
N ARG A 831 45.17 -3.48 19.81
CA ARG A 831 45.01 -3.98 21.18
C ARG A 831 46.38 -4.14 21.82
N VAL A 832 46.50 -3.79 23.09
CA VAL A 832 47.65 -4.14 23.94
C VAL A 832 47.21 -5.26 24.87
N LEU A 833 47.87 -6.41 24.78
CA LEU A 833 47.59 -7.62 25.53
C LEU A 833 48.74 -7.92 26.51
N ARG A 834 48.39 -8.40 27.69
CA ARG A 834 49.32 -8.88 28.73
C ARG A 834 48.79 -10.22 29.22
N ASP A 835 49.61 -11.26 29.17
CA ASP A 835 49.20 -12.64 29.50
C ASP A 835 47.94 -13.12 28.73
N ASN A 836 47.82 -12.70 27.46
CA ASN A 836 46.66 -12.89 26.57
C ASN A 836 45.35 -12.19 27.00
N VAL A 837 45.39 -11.28 27.97
CA VAL A 837 44.26 -10.41 28.37
C VAL A 837 44.41 -9.04 27.72
N VAL A 838 43.37 -8.53 27.07
CA VAL A 838 43.35 -7.17 26.51
C VAL A 838 43.34 -6.14 27.65
N ILE A 839 44.40 -5.35 27.74
CA ILE A 839 44.59 -4.30 28.75
C ILE A 839 44.15 -2.92 28.21
N TYR A 840 44.30 -2.71 26.90
CA TYR A 840 43.96 -1.44 26.25
C TYR A 840 43.57 -1.67 24.78
N GLU A 841 42.57 -0.91 24.31
CA GLU A 841 42.21 -0.78 22.89
C GLU A 841 42.38 0.68 22.48
N GLY A 842 42.92 0.94 21.28
CA GLY A 842 43.14 2.31 20.80
C GLY A 842 43.83 2.40 19.45
N GLU A 843 44.59 3.49 19.25
CA GLU A 843 45.24 3.84 17.99
C GLU A 843 46.75 4.07 18.19
N LEU A 844 47.51 3.92 17.11
CA LEU A 844 48.93 4.31 17.08
C LEU A 844 49.07 5.83 16.88
N GLU A 845 49.76 6.49 17.81
CA GLU A 845 50.14 7.89 17.65
C GLU A 845 51.40 8.03 16.78
N SER A 846 52.36 7.10 16.94
CA SER A 846 53.52 7.01 16.07
C SER A 846 54.00 5.59 15.81
N LEU A 847 54.46 5.37 14.58
CA LEU A 847 55.14 4.16 14.13
C LEU A 847 56.44 4.59 13.46
N ARG A 848 57.57 4.16 14.02
CA ARG A 848 58.90 4.64 13.65
C ARG A 848 59.90 3.49 13.53
N ARG A 849 60.90 3.66 12.67
CA ARG A 849 62.05 2.74 12.58
C ARG A 849 63.34 3.55 12.71
N PHE A 850 64.09 3.31 13.78
CA PHE A 850 65.23 4.12 14.22
C PHE A 850 64.92 5.62 14.38
N LYS A 851 65.01 6.41 13.30
CA LYS A 851 64.74 7.86 13.29
C LYS A 851 63.59 8.26 12.37
N ASP A 852 63.15 7.37 11.50
CA ASP A 852 62.23 7.65 10.41
C ASP A 852 60.79 7.25 10.81
N ASP A 853 59.81 8.12 10.54
CA ASP A 853 58.39 7.73 10.59
C ASP A 853 58.08 6.82 9.38
N VAL A 854 57.46 5.67 9.64
CA VAL A 854 57.13 4.67 8.62
C VAL A 854 55.65 4.29 8.68
N ASN A 855 55.04 4.05 7.52
CA ASN A 855 53.62 3.74 7.41
C ASN A 855 53.31 2.26 7.61
N GLU A 856 54.25 1.38 7.22
CA GLU A 856 54.20 -0.06 7.45
C GLU A 856 55.52 -0.58 8.05
N VAL A 857 55.43 -1.62 8.87
CA VAL A 857 56.55 -2.45 9.32
C VAL A 857 56.19 -3.92 9.11
N ARG A 858 57.14 -4.73 8.63
CA ARG A 858 56.92 -6.14 8.28
C ARG A 858 57.52 -7.09 9.34
N ASN A 859 57.01 -8.32 9.40
CA ASN A 859 57.53 -9.40 10.23
C ASN A 859 59.08 -9.48 10.21
N GLY A 860 59.68 -9.71 11.38
CA GLY A 860 61.12 -9.83 11.58
C GLY A 860 61.86 -8.49 11.68
N MET A 861 61.15 -7.36 11.69
CA MET A 861 61.75 -6.03 11.84
C MET A 861 61.44 -5.41 13.21
N GLU A 862 62.42 -4.65 13.71
CA GLU A 862 62.29 -3.81 14.90
C GLU A 862 61.63 -2.46 14.56
N CYS A 863 60.77 -1.98 15.45
CA CYS A 863 60.10 -0.68 15.35
C CYS A 863 59.82 -0.06 16.73
N GLY A 864 59.79 1.28 16.76
CA GLY A 864 59.27 2.05 17.89
C GLY A 864 57.79 2.34 17.68
N ILE A 865 56.96 1.91 18.63
CA ILE A 865 55.51 2.07 18.62
C ILE A 865 55.09 2.99 19.78
N GLY A 866 54.50 4.14 19.46
CA GLY A 866 53.90 5.06 20.44
C GLY A 866 52.38 4.91 20.43
N VAL A 867 51.80 4.49 21.56
CA VAL A 867 50.35 4.26 21.70
C VAL A 867 49.67 5.54 22.21
N LYS A 868 48.63 5.97 21.51
CA LYS A 868 47.88 7.20 21.83
C LYS A 868 47.27 7.10 23.22
N ASN A 869 47.49 8.11 24.07
CA ASN A 869 46.95 8.21 25.44
C ASN A 869 47.31 7.06 26.44
N TYR A 870 48.19 6.11 26.10
CA TYR A 870 48.52 4.98 26.98
C TYR A 870 50.01 5.00 27.40
N ASN A 871 50.29 4.76 28.69
CA ASN A 871 51.63 4.92 29.27
C ASN A 871 52.12 3.76 30.17
N ASP A 872 51.31 2.72 30.43
CA ASP A 872 51.72 1.52 31.21
C ASP A 872 52.12 0.35 30.28
N VAL A 873 52.81 0.63 29.18
CA VAL A 873 53.40 -0.44 28.35
C VAL A 873 54.59 -1.05 29.10
N ARG A 874 54.72 -2.37 29.07
CA ARG A 874 55.76 -3.15 29.74
C ARG A 874 56.42 -4.13 28.78
N VAL A 875 57.62 -4.56 29.14
CA VAL A 875 58.33 -5.63 28.43
C VAL A 875 57.56 -6.94 28.58
N GLY A 876 57.33 -7.65 27.48
CA GLY A 876 56.49 -8.85 27.41
C GLY A 876 55.02 -8.59 27.06
N ASP A 877 54.58 -7.33 26.93
CA ASP A 877 53.26 -7.03 26.34
C ASP A 877 53.26 -7.37 24.84
N MET A 878 52.10 -7.81 24.33
CA MET A 878 51.88 -8.02 22.89
C MET A 878 50.96 -6.93 22.33
N ILE A 879 51.30 -6.38 21.16
CA ILE A 879 50.49 -5.39 20.46
C ILE A 879 49.92 -6.04 19.19
N GLU A 880 48.63 -6.33 19.20
CA GLU A 880 47.88 -6.79 18.02
C GLU A 880 47.37 -5.59 17.21
N VAL A 881 47.52 -5.66 15.89
CA VAL A 881 47.01 -4.64 14.95
C VAL A 881 45.94 -5.28 14.09
N PHE A 882 44.76 -4.66 14.01
CA PHE A 882 43.62 -5.22 13.27
C PHE A 882 43.03 -4.25 12.24
N GLU A 883 42.51 -4.80 11.15
CA GLU A 883 41.65 -4.12 10.19
C GLU A 883 40.20 -4.32 10.65
N ILE A 884 39.39 -3.26 10.59
CA ILE A 884 37.93 -3.40 10.65
C ILE A 884 37.48 -3.50 9.19
N ILE A 885 36.94 -4.65 8.80
CA ILE A 885 36.46 -4.91 7.45
C ILE A 885 34.94 -4.92 7.49
N GLU A 886 34.33 -4.01 6.75
CA GLU A 886 32.89 -3.98 6.50
C GLU A 886 32.50 -5.10 5.53
N ILE A 887 31.80 -6.12 6.04
CA ILE A 887 31.23 -7.19 5.22
C ILE A 887 29.75 -6.85 4.98
N GLN A 888 29.39 -6.58 3.73
CA GLN A 888 27.98 -6.37 3.36
C GLN A 888 27.16 -7.62 3.68
N ARG A 889 26.08 -7.42 4.45
CA ARG A 889 25.10 -8.48 4.76
C ARG A 889 24.13 -8.66 3.60
N THR A 890 23.45 -9.80 3.56
CA THR A 890 22.47 -10.14 2.51
C THR A 890 21.28 -10.84 3.15
N ILE A 891 20.07 -10.51 2.71
CA ILE A 891 18.85 -11.18 3.17
C ILE A 891 18.68 -12.51 2.42
N ALA A 892 18.36 -13.56 3.17
CA ALA A 892 18.13 -14.93 2.68
C ALA A 892 16.82 -15.04 1.87
#